data_AF-A0A3B1D8H7-F1
#
_entry.id   AF-A0A3B1D8H7-F1
#
_cell.length_a   1.000
_cell.length_b   1.000
_cell.length_c   1.000
_cell.angle_alpha   90.00
_cell.angle_beta   90.00
_cell.angle_gamma   90.00
#
_symmetry.space_group_name_H-M   'P 1'
#
loop_
_entity.id
_entity.type
_entity.pdbx_description
1 polymer ?
#
loop_
_entity_poly.entity_id
_entity_poly.type
_entity_poly.pdbx_seq_one_letter_code
_entity_poly.pdbx_strand_id
1 'polypeptide(L)'
;MNCHIVPKKSSYLFFGLLFLLLEHGCQPASVETPETPTQKTSQPVNSSSTPEVSPESKSPIRIVVMDPLAMPLSCQCVEGLGQRRYDLLAKWLQKKLDHPVEVVFDESLELAMNHIQKDVHFIIGKKSMVHFDAKTVSLSVRPIAALTDPTGGTDLHGIFVVAKASPLKKLSDLKEQTLVFGPQEDAETNASPQQTLKQLNLLKPLKTKVASSIDAAVFAVTDGEADVAVISHFLPPLLVGCGKIGKGDLRIIGQSVPVPFIQVFATEHASTKIEQQIQKLLLQVKESPELLKVLESKQGFIPLKPSVKSQIKTVVTWSDWRGTDRRGISERLPKQLPPQPQIIWEAKVTGPALAGIAATQEIVIVPDKSKKFKKDIFRAFDATNGKPLWVLAYDAPQKIEYTNSPRATPVIHKGLVYLQGALGDLHCVQLKTGAVVWEMNFLEEFQAVLPNWGTSSTPLIVDDILIINPGAKEASVVALNRKTGKVIWKTPGHAAAYGSFIVGTFGGKRQIIGYDVAGLAGWDISTGKRLWELIPPARSDFNVGTPVVFEGQILLATENNLTRLYKFDAQGKLNPQPVFMNEDLGPDTCSAVVHHNRLFCAAYGELFCLDMKNKLKTLWKQEEDIFYDHTNLIAGNNRLLAWTTSCDLVLLNTKSNKYDVVSRYHPFKGEDVESMSHPAIVGNRLYLRNREKLLCLRLQAGK
;
A
#
# COMPACT_ATOMS: atom_id res chain seq x y z
N MET A 1 -58.65 -14.16 -19.60
CA MET A 1 -58.33 -15.58 -19.87
C MET A 1 -57.31 -15.64 -20.99
N ASN A 2 -56.33 -16.54 -20.88
CA ASN A 2 -55.65 -17.33 -21.94
C ASN A 2 -55.23 -16.65 -23.28
N CYS A 3 -54.02 -16.86 -23.84
CA CYS A 3 -52.81 -17.53 -23.34
C CYS A 3 -51.57 -17.17 -24.21
N HIS A 4 -50.43 -17.82 -23.94
CA HIS A 4 -49.17 -17.79 -24.73
C HIS A 4 -49.34 -18.32 -26.18
N ILE A 5 -48.40 -18.23 -27.14
CA ILE A 5 -47.07 -18.90 -27.19
C ILE A 5 -46.11 -18.24 -28.23
N VAL A 6 -44.80 -18.46 -28.03
CA VAL A 6 -43.62 -18.02 -28.82
C VAL A 6 -43.34 -18.92 -30.05
N PRO A 7 -42.64 -18.45 -31.10
CA PRO A 7 -41.77 -19.31 -31.92
C PRO A 7 -40.27 -18.96 -31.84
N LYS A 8 -39.41 -19.95 -32.15
CA LYS A 8 -37.96 -19.96 -31.89
C LYS A 8 -37.19 -20.52 -33.11
N LYS A 9 -35.93 -20.09 -33.29
CA LYS A 9 -34.80 -20.75 -34.01
C LYS A 9 -35.00 -21.28 -35.45
N SER A 10 -34.13 -20.83 -36.36
CA SER A 10 -33.28 -21.68 -37.24
C SER A 10 -32.36 -20.81 -38.11
N SER A 11 -31.29 -21.28 -38.79
CA SER A 11 -30.33 -22.41 -38.63
C SER A 11 -29.38 -22.36 -39.83
N TYR A 12 -28.08 -22.67 -39.71
CA TYR A 12 -27.24 -23.16 -40.84
C TYR A 12 -25.98 -23.90 -40.35
N LEU A 13 -25.52 -24.90 -41.11
CA LEU A 13 -24.43 -25.84 -40.80
C LEU A 13 -23.96 -26.57 -42.08
N PHE A 14 -22.80 -27.24 -42.01
CA PHE A 14 -22.17 -28.21 -42.95
C PHE A 14 -21.42 -27.74 -44.21
N PHE A 15 -20.11 -28.02 -44.22
CA PHE A 15 -19.39 -29.06 -45.01
C PHE A 15 -18.08 -29.38 -44.23
N GLY A 16 -17.34 -30.49 -44.36
CA GLY A 16 -17.44 -31.76 -45.11
C GLY A 16 -16.08 -32.51 -45.06
N LEU A 17 -16.04 -33.86 -45.03
CA LEU A 17 -14.84 -34.67 -44.66
C LEU A 17 -14.34 -35.65 -45.76
N LEU A 18 -13.02 -35.97 -45.78
CA LEU A 18 -12.26 -37.20 -46.20
C LEU A 18 -10.79 -36.81 -46.52
N PHE A 19 -9.74 -37.65 -46.53
CA PHE A 19 -9.46 -39.07 -46.16
C PHE A 19 -8.51 -39.10 -44.91
N LEU A 20 -8.10 -40.19 -44.22
CA LEU A 20 -7.96 -41.66 -44.38
C LEU A 20 -6.61 -42.24 -44.90
N LEU A 21 -6.14 -43.30 -44.21
CA LEU A 21 -5.07 -44.31 -44.46
C LEU A 21 -3.57 -43.92 -44.51
N LEU A 22 -2.83 -44.39 -43.49
CA LEU A 22 -1.87 -45.50 -43.63
C LEU A 22 -1.49 -46.10 -42.26
N GLU A 23 -1.58 -47.43 -42.12
CA GLU A 23 -1.00 -48.18 -40.99
C GLU A 23 0.34 -48.80 -41.40
N HIS A 24 1.24 -49.04 -40.43
CA HIS A 24 2.05 -50.26 -40.26
C HIS A 24 2.68 -50.19 -38.85
N GLY A 25 2.71 -51.31 -38.11
CA GLY A 25 3.10 -51.31 -36.68
C GLY A 25 4.11 -52.39 -36.31
N CYS A 26 4.71 -52.26 -35.12
CA CYS A 26 5.43 -53.35 -34.43
C CYS A 26 5.60 -53.06 -32.93
N GLN A 27 5.25 -54.03 -32.09
CA GLN A 27 5.63 -54.20 -30.68
C GLN A 27 5.39 -55.68 -30.30
N PRO A 28 6.03 -56.21 -29.24
CA PRO A 28 7.28 -55.81 -28.60
C PRO A 28 8.30 -56.98 -28.57
N ALA A 29 9.48 -56.75 -27.99
CA ALA A 29 10.40 -57.83 -27.62
C ALA A 29 10.91 -57.63 -26.19
N SER A 30 10.85 -58.69 -25.38
CA SER A 30 11.28 -58.73 -23.98
C SER A 30 12.66 -59.35 -23.83
N VAL A 31 13.53 -58.76 -23.00
CA VAL A 31 14.78 -59.39 -22.52
C VAL A 31 14.92 -59.09 -21.02
N GLU A 32 15.55 -60.01 -20.29
CA GLU A 32 15.43 -60.16 -18.83
C GLU A 32 16.51 -59.42 -18.02
N THR A 33 16.33 -59.42 -16.70
CA THR A 33 17.28 -58.95 -15.68
C THR A 33 18.38 -59.97 -15.39
N PRO A 34 19.61 -59.52 -15.08
CA PRO A 34 20.58 -60.28 -14.26
C PRO A 34 20.58 -59.80 -12.78
N GLU A 35 21.00 -60.68 -11.88
CA GLU A 35 20.81 -60.57 -10.42
C GLU A 35 21.98 -59.95 -9.63
N THR A 36 21.70 -59.59 -8.37
CA THR A 36 22.67 -59.12 -7.36
C THR A 36 23.42 -60.28 -6.67
N PRO A 37 24.72 -60.16 -6.37
CA PRO A 37 25.42 -61.06 -5.45
C PRO A 37 25.65 -60.42 -4.06
N THR A 38 24.78 -60.82 -3.11
CA THR A 38 25.04 -61.16 -1.70
C THR A 38 26.12 -60.44 -0.85
N GLN A 39 25.71 -60.03 0.36
CA GLN A 39 26.54 -60.18 1.58
C GLN A 39 25.80 -60.98 2.67
N LYS A 40 26.54 -61.41 3.70
CA LYS A 40 26.25 -62.62 4.48
C LYS A 40 25.31 -62.41 5.69
N THR A 41 24.66 -63.49 6.08
CA THR A 41 23.79 -63.63 7.25
C THR A 41 24.56 -63.94 8.54
N SER A 42 24.09 -63.40 9.67
CA SER A 42 24.18 -64.05 11.00
C SER A 42 23.14 -63.46 11.96
N GLN A 43 22.50 -64.33 12.75
CA GLN A 43 21.60 -64.03 13.87
C GLN A 43 22.14 -64.78 15.12
N PRO A 44 21.51 -64.67 16.31
CA PRO A 44 21.28 -63.44 17.08
C PRO A 44 21.78 -63.58 18.53
N VAL A 45 21.94 -62.47 19.27
CA VAL A 45 22.07 -62.51 20.74
C VAL A 45 21.21 -61.42 21.37
N ASN A 46 20.39 -61.80 22.36
CA ASN A 46 19.63 -60.89 23.21
C ASN A 46 20.42 -60.58 24.48
N SER A 47 20.69 -59.31 24.76
CA SER A 47 21.08 -58.84 26.09
C SER A 47 20.68 -57.38 26.29
N SER A 48 19.85 -57.11 27.30
CA SER A 48 19.29 -55.79 27.55
C SER A 48 20.22 -54.88 28.36
N SER A 49 20.63 -53.75 27.77
CA SER A 49 21.13 -52.59 28.52
C SER A 49 20.85 -51.31 27.71
N THR A 50 19.98 -50.44 28.21
CA THR A 50 19.71 -49.13 27.61
C THR A 50 20.92 -48.21 27.80
N PRO A 51 21.50 -47.64 26.73
CA PRO A 51 22.33 -46.45 26.84
C PRO A 51 21.43 -45.26 27.22
N GLU A 52 21.87 -44.42 28.15
CA GLU A 52 21.18 -43.15 28.41
C GLU A 52 21.29 -42.24 27.18
N VAL A 53 20.16 -41.77 26.67
CA VAL A 53 20.15 -40.77 25.58
C VAL A 53 20.55 -39.43 26.16
N SER A 54 21.78 -38.99 25.86
CA SER A 54 22.23 -37.63 26.15
C SER A 54 21.25 -36.61 25.57
N PRO A 55 20.79 -35.60 26.33
CA PRO A 55 19.77 -34.67 25.87
C PRO A 55 20.24 -33.91 24.63
N GLU A 56 19.44 -33.96 23.55
CA GLU A 56 19.75 -33.26 22.31
C GLU A 56 19.92 -31.75 22.54
N SER A 57 21.10 -31.23 22.20
CA SER A 57 21.44 -29.82 22.42
C SER A 57 20.60 -28.91 21.52
N LYS A 58 19.56 -28.28 22.07
CA LYS A 58 18.77 -27.23 21.42
C LYS A 58 19.70 -26.16 20.80
N SER A 59 19.72 -26.02 19.48
CA SER A 59 20.49 -24.99 18.77
C SER A 59 20.17 -23.59 19.32
N PRO A 60 21.16 -22.72 19.59
CA PRO A 60 20.92 -21.44 20.26
C PRO A 60 20.17 -20.43 19.40
N ILE A 61 19.30 -19.64 20.03
CA ILE A 61 18.69 -18.45 19.44
C ILE A 61 19.76 -17.36 19.39
N ARG A 62 20.09 -16.87 18.18
CA ARG A 62 21.15 -15.86 18.00
C ARG A 62 20.61 -14.44 17.98
N ILE A 63 21.21 -13.59 18.79
CA ILE A 63 20.92 -12.15 18.89
C ILE A 63 22.19 -11.38 18.53
N VAL A 64 22.19 -10.71 17.38
CA VAL A 64 23.24 -9.74 17.02
C VAL A 64 22.92 -8.40 17.68
N VAL A 65 23.94 -7.71 18.21
CA VAL A 65 23.81 -6.40 18.86
C VAL A 65 24.69 -5.38 18.14
N MET A 66 24.04 -4.37 17.58
CA MET A 66 24.56 -3.22 16.83
C MET A 66 24.04 -1.91 17.45
N ASP A 67 24.01 -1.86 18.79
CA ASP A 67 23.72 -0.63 19.54
C ASP A 67 25.06 0.02 19.91
N PRO A 68 25.39 1.23 19.43
CA PRO A 68 26.65 1.92 19.79
C PRO A 68 26.73 2.32 21.27
N LEU A 69 25.64 2.13 22.04
CA LEU A 69 25.61 2.26 23.50
C LEU A 69 25.68 0.91 24.22
N ALA A 70 26.02 -0.19 23.54
CA ALA A 70 26.32 -1.48 24.16
C ALA A 70 27.76 -1.49 24.72
N MET A 71 27.95 -2.03 25.93
CA MET A 71 29.25 -2.04 26.62
C MET A 71 30.43 -2.60 25.78
N PRO A 72 30.27 -3.63 24.92
CA PRO A 72 31.37 -4.13 24.08
C PRO A 72 31.67 -3.26 22.84
N LEU A 73 30.79 -2.31 22.50
CA LEU A 73 30.89 -1.43 21.32
C LEU A 73 31.11 0.04 21.68
N SER A 74 31.27 0.37 22.97
CA SER A 74 31.50 1.73 23.45
C SER A 74 32.86 1.87 24.14
N CYS A 75 33.37 3.10 24.21
CA CYS A 75 34.66 3.38 24.86
C CYS A 75 34.57 3.00 26.35
N GLN A 76 35.61 2.34 26.89
CA GLN A 76 35.75 2.13 28.34
C GLN A 76 35.84 3.46 29.13
N CYS A 77 35.99 4.55 28.39
CA CYS A 77 36.27 5.95 28.74
C CYS A 77 35.05 6.72 29.28
N VAL A 78 33.85 6.12 29.24
CA VAL A 78 32.55 6.77 29.52
C VAL A 78 31.74 5.98 30.56
N GLU A 79 32.28 5.88 31.78
CA GLU A 79 31.61 5.20 32.88
C GLU A 79 30.22 5.81 33.16
N GLY A 80 29.19 4.96 33.13
CA GLY A 80 27.79 5.37 33.38
C GLY A 80 27.09 6.10 32.23
N LEU A 81 27.68 6.14 31.03
CA LEU A 81 27.06 6.69 29.81
C LEU A 81 27.29 5.78 28.60
N GLY A 82 26.28 4.97 28.23
CA GLY A 82 26.34 4.14 27.03
C GLY A 82 27.06 2.80 27.22
N GLN A 83 26.81 2.11 28.34
CA GLN A 83 27.43 0.83 28.71
C GLN A 83 26.39 -0.29 28.88
N ARG A 84 25.42 -0.38 27.96
CA ARG A 84 24.28 -1.31 28.03
C ARG A 84 24.72 -2.78 27.99
N ARG A 85 24.16 -3.58 28.89
CA ARG A 85 24.50 -4.98 29.16
C ARG A 85 23.53 -5.97 28.52
N TYR A 86 23.57 -6.05 27.19
CA TYR A 86 22.77 -7.02 26.45
C TYR A 86 23.14 -8.49 26.75
N ASP A 87 24.33 -8.76 27.30
CA ASP A 87 24.68 -10.09 27.81
C ASP A 87 23.84 -10.52 29.02
N LEU A 88 23.44 -9.56 29.88
CA LEU A 88 22.57 -9.83 31.01
C LEU A 88 21.11 -10.02 30.56
N LEU A 89 20.68 -9.29 29.52
CA LEU A 89 19.40 -9.55 28.85
C LEU A 89 19.36 -10.95 28.21
N ALA A 90 20.42 -11.36 27.49
CA ALA A 90 20.52 -12.68 26.88
C ALA A 90 20.44 -13.82 27.92
N LYS A 91 21.19 -13.70 29.03
CA LYS A 91 21.13 -14.65 30.17
C LYS A 91 19.73 -14.72 30.78
N TRP A 92 19.02 -13.59 30.90
CA TRP A 92 17.65 -13.55 31.40
C TRP A 92 16.65 -14.19 30.42
N LEU A 93 16.77 -13.91 29.11
CA LEU A 93 15.96 -14.55 28.07
C LEU A 93 16.16 -16.07 28.05
N GLN A 94 17.40 -16.55 28.11
CA GLN A 94 17.72 -17.99 28.20
C GLN A 94 17.03 -18.66 29.39
N LYS A 95 17.11 -18.05 30.59
CA LYS A 95 16.44 -18.54 31.80
C LYS A 95 14.91 -18.51 31.70
N LYS A 96 14.33 -17.60 30.91
CA LYS A 96 12.88 -17.46 30.72
C LYS A 96 12.31 -18.32 29.59
N LEU A 97 13.14 -18.76 28.64
CA LEU A 97 12.74 -19.55 27.48
C LEU A 97 12.95 -21.06 27.65
N ASP A 98 13.75 -21.49 28.64
CA ASP A 98 14.34 -22.84 28.69
C ASP A 98 15.05 -23.20 27.37
N HIS A 99 15.86 -22.26 26.87
CA HIS A 99 16.45 -22.36 25.54
C HIS A 99 17.77 -21.60 25.49
N PRO A 100 18.86 -22.15 24.94
CA PRO A 100 20.11 -21.42 24.79
C PRO A 100 19.92 -20.14 23.97
N VAL A 101 20.53 -19.04 24.43
CA VAL A 101 20.56 -17.74 23.74
C VAL A 101 22.01 -17.30 23.59
N GLU A 102 22.43 -17.14 22.34
CA GLU A 102 23.77 -16.71 21.93
C GLU A 102 23.69 -15.23 21.55
N VAL A 103 24.59 -14.39 22.08
CA VAL A 103 24.64 -12.96 21.80
C VAL A 103 26.00 -12.57 21.24
N VAL A 104 26.00 -11.80 20.16
CA VAL A 104 27.20 -11.36 19.43
C VAL A 104 27.13 -9.85 19.26
N PHE A 105 28.27 -9.19 19.40
CA PHE A 105 28.40 -7.72 19.34
C PHE A 105 29.34 -7.36 18.20
N ASP A 106 28.83 -6.60 17.24
CA ASP A 106 29.57 -6.19 16.04
C ASP A 106 29.04 -4.83 15.56
N GLU A 107 29.90 -4.03 14.94
CA GLU A 107 29.54 -2.68 14.46
C GLU A 107 28.66 -2.72 13.20
N SER A 108 28.73 -3.81 12.42
CA SER A 108 27.86 -4.06 11.26
C SER A 108 27.33 -5.50 11.24
N LEU A 109 26.19 -5.71 10.57
CA LEU A 109 25.60 -7.04 10.41
C LEU A 109 26.45 -7.95 9.51
N GLU A 110 27.22 -7.36 8.59
CA GLU A 110 28.12 -8.10 7.70
C GLU A 110 29.27 -8.74 8.49
N LEU A 111 29.91 -7.99 9.39
CA LEU A 111 30.92 -8.51 10.32
C LEU A 111 30.31 -9.61 11.21
N ALA A 112 29.14 -9.35 11.80
CA ALA A 112 28.43 -10.32 12.63
C ALA A 112 28.16 -11.64 11.88
N MET A 113 27.69 -11.59 10.64
CA MET A 113 27.40 -12.79 9.85
C MET A 113 28.68 -13.52 9.41
N ASN A 114 29.77 -12.79 9.12
CA ASN A 114 31.08 -13.38 8.82
C ASN A 114 31.71 -14.08 10.04
N HIS A 115 31.49 -13.56 11.26
CA HIS A 115 31.92 -14.18 12.51
C HIS A 115 31.05 -15.39 12.89
N ILE A 116 29.73 -15.30 12.73
CA ILE A 116 28.76 -16.34 13.19
C ILE A 116 28.66 -17.52 12.22
N GLN A 117 28.69 -17.26 10.90
CA GLN A 117 28.55 -18.22 9.80
C GLN A 117 27.31 -19.13 9.88
N LYS A 118 26.25 -18.67 10.57
CA LYS A 118 25.01 -19.39 10.89
C LYS A 118 23.84 -18.41 11.04
N ASP A 119 22.62 -18.92 10.98
CA ASP A 119 21.35 -18.20 11.11
C ASP A 119 21.31 -17.24 12.31
N VAL A 120 21.20 -15.94 12.02
CA VAL A 120 20.86 -14.88 12.97
C VAL A 120 19.34 -14.83 13.13
N HIS A 121 18.84 -14.85 14.36
CA HIS A 121 17.39 -14.89 14.63
C HIS A 121 16.83 -13.50 14.98
N PHE A 122 17.58 -12.72 15.75
CA PHE A 122 17.22 -11.37 16.16
C PHE A 122 18.39 -10.42 16.02
N ILE A 123 18.09 -9.14 15.84
CA ILE A 123 19.07 -8.04 15.81
C ILE A 123 18.58 -6.95 16.75
N ILE A 124 19.43 -6.43 17.63
CA ILE A 124 19.17 -5.26 18.48
C ILE A 124 20.08 -4.14 18.01
N GLY A 125 19.54 -3.04 17.51
CA GLY A 125 20.38 -1.95 17.03
C GLY A 125 19.62 -0.72 16.58
N LYS A 126 20.40 0.29 16.15
CA LYS A 126 19.87 1.54 15.60
C LYS A 126 19.10 1.27 14.31
N LYS A 127 17.85 1.76 14.25
CA LYS A 127 16.90 1.40 13.18
C LYS A 127 17.42 1.62 11.76
N SER A 128 18.15 2.71 11.49
CA SER A 128 18.61 2.99 10.13
C SER A 128 19.72 2.04 9.70
N MET A 129 20.71 1.81 10.57
CA MET A 129 21.81 0.87 10.35
C MET A 129 21.28 -0.55 10.13
N VAL A 130 20.44 -1.07 11.02
CA VAL A 130 19.89 -2.43 10.87
C VAL A 130 19.09 -2.60 9.57
N HIS A 131 18.40 -1.57 9.08
CA HIS A 131 17.72 -1.62 7.78
C HIS A 131 18.65 -1.39 6.56
N PHE A 132 19.79 -0.73 6.75
CA PHE A 132 20.80 -0.54 5.71
C PHE A 132 21.62 -1.82 5.53
N ASP A 133 22.25 -2.30 6.60
CA ASP A 133 23.06 -3.50 6.61
C ASP A 133 22.28 -4.74 6.17
N ALA A 134 21.06 -4.93 6.69
CA ALA A 134 20.21 -6.06 6.30
C ALA A 134 19.87 -6.05 4.81
N LYS A 135 19.80 -4.87 4.17
CA LYS A 135 19.64 -4.77 2.71
C LYS A 135 20.94 -5.16 1.99
N THR A 136 22.11 -4.79 2.53
CA THR A 136 23.43 -5.17 1.98
C THR A 136 23.64 -6.67 2.01
N VAL A 137 23.38 -7.33 3.15
CA VAL A 137 23.48 -8.80 3.29
C VAL A 137 22.24 -9.57 2.80
N SER A 138 21.26 -8.88 2.21
CA SER A 138 20.00 -9.44 1.67
C SER A 138 19.13 -10.23 2.67
N LEU A 139 19.16 -9.85 3.95
CA LEU A 139 18.40 -10.47 5.05
C LEU A 139 17.06 -9.76 5.29
N SER A 140 15.96 -10.50 5.35
CA SER A 140 14.64 -9.96 5.69
C SER A 140 14.54 -9.66 7.18
N VAL A 141 14.38 -8.37 7.55
CA VAL A 141 14.27 -7.93 8.95
C VAL A 141 12.96 -7.17 9.24
N ARG A 142 12.32 -7.48 10.37
CA ARG A 142 11.10 -6.81 10.83
C ARG A 142 11.20 -6.42 12.31
N PRO A 143 10.98 -5.14 12.69
CA PRO A 143 11.02 -4.73 14.08
C PRO A 143 9.87 -5.38 14.89
N ILE A 144 10.13 -5.67 16.16
CA ILE A 144 9.18 -6.28 17.11
C ILE A 144 9.02 -5.48 18.42
N ALA A 145 10.05 -4.75 18.87
CA ALA A 145 10.00 -3.91 20.08
C ALA A 145 10.98 -2.73 19.99
N ALA A 146 10.77 -1.67 20.78
CA ALA A 146 11.66 -0.52 20.87
C ALA A 146 12.21 -0.36 22.30
N LEU A 147 13.52 -0.16 22.46
CA LEU A 147 14.12 0.10 23.77
C LEU A 147 13.86 1.55 24.18
N THR A 148 13.48 1.77 25.44
CA THR A 148 13.34 3.12 25.99
C THR A 148 14.66 3.66 26.55
N ASP A 149 14.87 4.97 26.43
CA ASP A 149 15.97 5.69 27.10
C ASP A 149 15.66 5.94 28.60
N PRO A 150 16.58 6.54 29.39
CA PRO A 150 16.35 6.82 30.82
C PRO A 150 15.19 7.80 31.12
N THR A 151 14.74 8.59 30.13
CA THR A 151 13.60 9.51 30.26
C THR A 151 12.27 8.83 29.91
N GLY A 152 12.32 7.75 29.12
CA GLY A 152 11.18 7.02 28.57
C GLY A 152 10.89 7.29 27.08
N GLY A 153 11.74 8.05 26.40
CA GLY A 153 11.70 8.18 24.94
C GLY A 153 12.18 6.89 24.25
N THR A 154 12.06 6.85 22.92
CA THR A 154 12.56 5.76 22.05
C THR A 154 13.19 6.31 20.77
N ASP A 155 13.36 7.63 20.72
CA ASP A 155 13.55 8.38 19.50
C ASP A 155 14.79 9.26 19.66
N LEU A 156 15.47 9.48 18.55
CA LEU A 156 16.80 10.03 18.45
C LEU A 156 16.76 11.28 17.59
N HIS A 157 17.47 12.32 18.02
CA HIS A 157 17.63 13.56 17.28
C HIS A 157 19.07 13.74 16.82
N GLY A 158 19.25 14.31 15.64
CA GLY A 158 20.49 14.97 15.27
C GLY A 158 20.51 16.37 15.89
N ILE A 159 21.65 16.77 16.46
CA ILE A 159 21.91 18.13 16.91
C ILE A 159 22.80 18.83 15.88
N PHE A 160 22.39 20.04 15.47
CA PHE A 160 23.21 20.91 14.64
C PHE A 160 24.21 21.62 15.57
N VAL A 161 25.49 21.33 15.42
CA VAL A 161 26.58 21.83 16.25
C VAL A 161 27.49 22.78 15.48
N VAL A 162 27.96 23.81 16.17
CA VAL A 162 28.95 24.79 15.68
C VAL A 162 30.06 24.95 16.70
N ALA A 163 31.24 25.40 16.28
CA ALA A 163 32.32 25.76 17.20
C ALA A 163 31.89 26.86 18.18
N LYS A 164 32.41 26.82 19.41
CA LYS A 164 32.08 27.73 20.53
C LYS A 164 32.04 29.22 20.14
N ALA A 165 33.01 29.66 19.35
CA ALA A 165 33.20 31.04 18.90
C ALA A 165 32.34 31.43 17.68
N SER A 166 31.61 30.50 17.07
CA SER A 166 30.77 30.77 15.89
C SER A 166 29.71 31.84 16.20
N PRO A 167 29.41 32.76 15.26
CA PRO A 167 28.36 33.77 15.44
C PRO A 167 26.94 33.20 15.30
N LEU A 168 26.78 31.99 14.74
CA LEU A 168 25.50 31.34 14.45
C LEU A 168 24.79 30.94 15.76
N LYS A 169 23.56 31.37 16.00
CA LYS A 169 22.82 31.12 17.26
C LYS A 169 21.67 30.11 17.10
N LYS A 170 21.06 30.05 15.91
CA LYS A 170 19.89 29.22 15.59
C LYS A 170 19.91 28.77 14.12
N LEU A 171 19.15 27.74 13.76
CA LEU A 171 19.07 27.24 12.38
C LEU A 171 18.69 28.31 11.34
N SER A 172 17.86 29.30 11.69
CA SER A 172 17.48 30.37 10.74
C SER A 172 18.57 31.44 10.50
N ASP A 173 19.73 31.32 11.14
CA ASP A 173 20.92 32.12 10.81
C ASP A 173 21.71 31.51 9.63
N LEU A 174 21.42 30.25 9.26
CA LEU A 174 22.09 29.51 8.20
C LEU A 174 21.70 30.03 6.81
N LYS A 175 22.72 30.34 5.98
CA LYS A 175 22.57 30.81 4.59
C LYS A 175 23.54 30.09 3.66
N GLU A 176 24.81 30.50 3.66
CA GLU A 176 25.84 30.05 2.69
C GLU A 176 26.95 29.20 3.35
N GLN A 177 26.74 28.87 4.63
CA GLN A 177 27.60 28.05 5.48
C GLN A 177 27.89 26.68 4.87
N THR A 178 29.07 26.16 5.19
CA THR A 178 29.47 24.78 4.96
C THR A 178 28.92 23.90 6.07
N LEU A 179 28.02 22.98 5.72
CA LEU A 179 27.34 22.08 6.64
C LEU A 179 27.69 20.63 6.33
N VAL A 180 28.16 19.90 7.34
CA VAL A 180 28.53 18.47 7.24
C VAL A 180 27.43 17.61 7.86
N PHE A 181 26.83 16.74 7.05
CA PHE A 181 26.00 15.64 7.55
C PHE A 181 26.90 14.44 7.95
N GLY A 182 26.42 13.61 8.88
CA GLY A 182 27.00 12.28 9.10
C GLY A 182 26.71 11.31 7.94
N PRO A 183 27.08 10.03 8.06
CA PRO A 183 27.00 9.03 6.98
C PRO A 183 25.59 8.89 6.36
N GLN A 184 25.48 8.39 5.13
CA GLN A 184 24.22 8.45 4.37
C GLN A 184 23.14 7.49 4.91
N GLU A 185 23.58 6.37 5.47
CA GLU A 185 22.84 5.34 6.20
C GLU A 185 22.38 5.79 7.60
N ASP A 186 22.90 6.93 8.08
CA ASP A 186 22.67 7.47 9.41
C ASP A 186 21.46 8.43 9.44
N ALA A 187 20.30 7.94 9.87
CA ALA A 187 19.05 8.67 9.68
C ALA A 187 18.92 9.95 10.50
N GLU A 188 19.48 10.04 11.72
CA GLU A 188 19.41 11.25 12.54
C GLU A 188 20.46 12.30 12.20
N THR A 189 21.60 11.92 11.60
CA THR A 189 22.69 12.84 11.22
C THR A 189 22.68 13.24 9.74
N ASN A 190 21.96 12.51 8.89
CA ASN A 190 21.86 12.78 7.45
C ASN A 190 20.42 13.04 6.97
N ALA A 191 19.57 12.01 6.95
CA ALA A 191 18.25 12.09 6.31
C ALA A 191 17.24 13.01 7.04
N SER A 192 17.14 12.90 8.38
CA SER A 192 16.27 13.77 9.19
C SER A 192 16.73 15.24 9.20
N PRO A 193 18.03 15.55 9.36
CA PRO A 193 18.54 16.91 9.25
C PRO A 193 18.24 17.57 7.90
N GLN A 194 18.39 16.82 6.80
CA GLN A 194 17.95 17.29 5.48
C GLN A 194 16.45 17.56 5.44
N GLN A 195 15.61 16.70 6.04
CA GLN A 195 14.17 16.95 6.16
C GLN A 195 13.87 18.22 6.96
N THR A 196 14.55 18.46 8.09
CA THR A 196 14.38 19.66 8.92
C THR A 196 14.79 20.93 8.15
N LEU A 197 15.96 20.94 7.52
CA LEU A 197 16.40 22.07 6.69
C LEU A 197 15.45 22.28 5.49
N LYS A 198 14.86 21.22 4.92
CA LYS A 198 13.85 21.33 3.86
C LYS A 198 12.54 21.94 4.36
N GLN A 199 12.06 21.55 5.53
CA GLN A 199 10.87 22.12 6.16
C GLN A 199 11.02 23.60 6.51
N LEU A 200 12.24 24.03 6.84
CA LEU A 200 12.59 25.43 7.11
C LEU A 200 12.98 26.23 5.85
N ASN A 201 13.00 25.60 4.67
CA ASN A 201 13.47 26.17 3.39
C ASN A 201 14.95 26.63 3.39
N LEU A 202 15.81 26.02 4.21
CA LEU A 202 17.22 26.38 4.39
C LEU A 202 18.21 25.58 3.53
N LEU A 203 17.79 24.46 2.90
CA LEU A 203 18.68 23.59 2.11
C LEU A 203 19.37 24.25 0.91
N LYS A 204 18.89 25.41 0.46
CA LYS A 204 19.57 26.30 -0.48
C LYS A 204 19.54 27.69 0.16
N PRO A 205 20.66 28.39 0.34
CA PRO A 205 21.91 28.27 -0.42
C PRO A 205 23.10 27.54 0.26
N LEU A 206 22.86 26.63 1.22
CA LEU A 206 23.94 25.96 1.97
C LEU A 206 24.87 25.08 1.13
N LYS A 207 26.16 25.03 1.50
CA LYS A 207 27.17 24.12 0.93
C LYS A 207 27.20 22.83 1.76
N THR A 208 26.67 21.73 1.25
CA THR A 208 26.54 20.47 2.02
C THR A 208 27.64 19.46 1.71
N LYS A 209 28.33 18.97 2.75
CA LYS A 209 29.24 17.80 2.72
C LYS A 209 28.57 16.60 3.42
N VAL A 210 29.09 15.39 3.19
CA VAL A 210 28.77 14.16 3.95
C VAL A 210 30.08 13.59 4.47
N ALA A 211 30.14 13.28 5.77
CA ALA A 211 31.31 12.66 6.39
C ALA A 211 31.23 11.12 6.35
N SER A 212 32.40 10.48 6.33
CA SER A 212 32.56 9.01 6.42
C SER A 212 32.31 8.45 7.83
N SER A 213 32.34 9.30 8.86
CA SER A 213 31.97 8.95 10.23
C SER A 213 31.40 10.16 10.96
N ILE A 214 30.69 9.93 12.07
CA ILE A 214 30.13 11.03 12.88
C ILE A 214 31.26 11.83 13.56
N ASP A 215 32.36 11.17 13.93
CA ASP A 215 33.56 11.83 14.48
C ASP A 215 34.21 12.77 13.44
N ALA A 216 34.33 12.35 12.18
CA ALA A 216 34.87 13.18 11.12
C ALA A 216 34.00 14.42 10.84
N ALA A 217 32.68 14.32 11.05
CA ALA A 217 31.79 15.48 11.03
C ALA A 217 32.07 16.45 12.19
N VAL A 218 32.47 15.97 13.38
CA VAL A 218 32.86 16.84 14.50
C VAL A 218 34.19 17.54 14.22
N PHE A 219 35.22 16.80 13.80
CA PHE A 219 36.54 17.36 13.57
C PHE A 219 36.53 18.46 12.49
N ALA A 220 35.74 18.29 11.43
CA ALA A 220 35.52 19.34 10.43
C ALA A 220 35.03 20.69 11.02
N VAL A 221 34.36 20.69 12.19
CA VAL A 221 33.89 21.91 12.88
C VAL A 221 34.89 22.43 13.92
N THR A 222 35.65 21.56 14.60
CA THR A 222 36.71 22.01 15.52
C THR A 222 37.89 22.61 14.75
N ASP A 223 38.18 22.06 13.57
CA ASP A 223 39.38 22.35 12.79
C ASP A 223 39.12 23.46 11.75
N GLY A 224 37.87 23.91 11.62
CA GLY A 224 37.46 25.05 10.77
C GLY A 224 37.14 24.72 9.31
N GLU A 225 37.11 23.44 8.92
CA GLU A 225 36.73 23.01 7.56
C GLU A 225 35.23 23.11 7.24
N ALA A 226 34.40 23.36 8.27
CA ALA A 226 32.96 23.50 8.19
C ALA A 226 32.43 24.44 9.29
N ASP A 227 31.41 25.23 8.96
CA ASP A 227 30.73 26.12 9.92
C ASP A 227 29.81 25.34 10.87
N VAL A 228 29.26 24.21 10.41
CA VAL A 228 28.22 23.41 11.08
C VAL A 228 28.42 21.92 10.79
N ALA A 229 28.14 21.08 11.77
CA ALA A 229 27.97 19.63 11.59
C ALA A 229 26.67 19.14 12.22
N VAL A 230 26.26 17.93 11.87
CA VAL A 230 25.10 17.27 12.48
C VAL A 230 25.48 15.91 13.03
N ILE A 231 25.26 15.72 14.34
CA ILE A 231 25.68 14.54 15.10
C ILE A 231 24.55 14.04 16.01
N SER A 232 24.59 12.78 16.43
CA SER A 232 23.57 12.19 17.32
C SER A 232 23.57 12.90 18.69
N HIS A 233 22.40 13.24 19.23
CA HIS A 233 22.30 14.09 20.44
C HIS A 233 22.92 13.51 21.72
N PHE A 234 23.14 12.19 21.80
CA PHE A 234 23.85 11.57 22.93
C PHE A 234 25.38 11.70 22.84
N LEU A 235 25.93 12.06 21.68
CA LEU A 235 27.36 11.95 21.38
C LEU A 235 28.26 12.99 22.07
N PRO A 236 27.89 14.28 22.26
CA PRO A 236 28.77 15.27 22.89
C PRO A 236 29.39 14.89 24.25
N PRO A 237 28.63 14.37 25.26
CA PRO A 237 29.24 13.95 26.51
C PRO A 237 30.19 12.75 26.34
N LEU A 238 29.93 11.86 25.37
CA LEU A 238 30.83 10.74 25.07
C LEU A 238 32.15 11.23 24.49
N LEU A 239 32.11 12.17 23.53
CA LEU A 239 33.32 12.75 22.93
C LEU A 239 34.19 13.50 23.95
N VAL A 240 33.57 14.19 24.91
CA VAL A 240 34.28 14.82 26.03
C VAL A 240 34.91 13.77 26.96
N GLY A 241 34.18 12.68 27.29
CA GLY A 241 34.73 11.57 28.10
C GLY A 241 35.88 10.83 27.41
N CYS A 242 35.82 10.70 26.09
CA CYS A 242 36.88 10.12 25.24
C CYS A 242 38.04 11.10 24.95
N GLY A 243 38.01 12.33 25.46
CA GLY A 243 39.03 13.36 25.19
C GLY A 243 39.09 13.85 23.73
N LYS A 244 38.11 13.50 22.88
CA LYS A 244 38.06 13.89 21.45
C LYS A 244 37.71 15.36 21.25
N ILE A 245 37.00 15.98 22.20
CA ILE A 245 36.71 17.43 22.24
C ILE A 245 36.76 17.96 23.68
N GLY A 246 37.06 19.25 23.85
CA GLY A 246 37.00 19.92 25.14
C GLY A 246 35.57 20.25 25.61
N LYS A 247 35.44 20.52 26.91
CA LYS A 247 34.15 20.80 27.55
C LYS A 247 33.60 22.17 27.11
N GLY A 248 32.66 22.13 26.16
CA GLY A 248 31.98 23.31 25.63
C GLY A 248 32.63 23.89 24.38
N ASP A 249 33.42 23.10 23.66
CA ASP A 249 34.00 23.47 22.36
C ASP A 249 32.95 23.50 21.24
N LEU A 250 31.88 22.72 21.40
CA LEU A 250 30.70 22.72 20.54
C LEU A 250 29.51 23.42 21.22
N ARG A 251 28.70 24.11 20.41
CA ARG A 251 27.44 24.73 20.82
C ARG A 251 26.32 24.29 19.86
N ILE A 252 25.18 23.90 20.41
CA ILE A 252 24.00 23.47 19.64
C ILE A 252 23.24 24.70 19.13
N ILE A 253 22.87 24.71 17.85
CA ILE A 253 22.04 25.75 17.20
C ILE A 253 20.68 25.23 16.72
N GLY A 254 20.40 23.94 16.91
CA GLY A 254 19.09 23.34 16.62
C GLY A 254 19.10 21.83 16.68
N GLN A 255 17.94 21.23 16.42
CA GLN A 255 17.72 19.79 16.42
C GLN A 255 16.93 19.38 15.17
N SER A 256 17.19 18.17 14.68
CA SER A 256 16.42 17.56 13.59
C SER A 256 15.13 16.89 14.11
N VAL A 257 14.24 16.47 13.20
CA VAL A 257 13.02 15.74 13.58
C VAL A 257 13.36 14.35 14.17
N PRO A 258 12.61 13.87 15.18
CA PRO A 258 12.93 12.59 15.82
C PRO A 258 12.80 11.40 14.86
N VAL A 259 13.78 10.49 14.92
CA VAL A 259 13.73 9.18 14.25
C VAL A 259 13.81 8.06 15.29
N PRO A 260 13.22 6.86 15.07
CA PRO A 260 13.30 5.79 16.07
C PRO A 260 14.75 5.32 16.30
N PHE A 261 15.13 5.15 17.57
CA PHE A 261 16.50 4.79 17.98
C PHE A 261 16.73 3.27 17.93
N ILE A 262 16.96 2.64 19.09
CA ILE A 262 17.23 1.20 19.21
C ILE A 262 15.94 0.40 19.16
N GLN A 263 15.89 -0.56 18.25
CA GLN A 263 14.79 -1.51 18.11
C GLN A 263 15.33 -2.94 18.08
N VAL A 264 14.49 -3.88 18.53
CA VAL A 264 14.72 -5.31 18.32
C VAL A 264 13.99 -5.71 17.04
N PHE A 265 14.69 -6.43 16.17
CA PHE A 265 14.21 -6.96 14.90
C PHE A 265 14.24 -8.49 14.95
N ALA A 266 13.22 -9.12 14.37
CA ALA A 266 13.22 -10.54 14.01
C ALA A 266 13.66 -10.69 12.54
N THR A 267 14.42 -11.75 12.25
CA THR A 267 14.80 -12.13 10.88
C THR A 267 13.80 -13.15 10.30
N GLU A 268 13.96 -13.57 9.04
CA GLU A 268 13.20 -14.70 8.49
C GLU A 268 13.53 -16.07 9.11
N HIS A 269 14.65 -16.19 9.81
CA HIS A 269 15.04 -17.39 10.57
C HIS A 269 14.31 -17.49 11.93
N ALA A 270 13.75 -16.39 12.44
CA ALA A 270 12.94 -16.41 13.65
C ALA A 270 11.53 -16.94 13.37
N SER A 271 11.27 -18.20 13.72
CA SER A 271 9.92 -18.76 13.64
C SER A 271 8.91 -17.93 14.46
N THR A 272 7.68 -17.79 13.95
CA THR A 272 6.60 -16.99 14.56
C THR A 272 6.37 -17.30 16.04
N LYS A 273 6.58 -18.55 16.47
CA LYS A 273 6.48 -18.98 17.87
C LYS A 273 7.60 -18.36 18.73
N ILE A 274 8.85 -18.49 18.29
CA ILE A 274 10.02 -17.95 19.01
C ILE A 274 9.94 -16.42 19.03
N GLU A 275 9.55 -15.79 17.92
CA GLU A 275 9.33 -14.34 17.85
C GLU A 275 8.31 -13.87 18.89
N GLN A 276 7.13 -14.48 18.96
CA GLN A 276 6.09 -14.10 19.92
C GLN A 276 6.54 -14.33 21.38
N GLN A 277 7.31 -15.38 21.64
CA GLN A 277 7.90 -15.62 22.98
C GLN A 277 8.94 -14.55 23.34
N ILE A 278 9.89 -14.26 22.44
CA ILE A 278 10.91 -13.21 22.60
C ILE A 278 10.25 -11.84 22.78
N GLN A 279 9.31 -11.46 21.92
CA GLN A 279 8.58 -10.20 22.02
C GLN A 279 7.84 -10.07 23.37
N LYS A 280 7.12 -11.11 23.80
CA LYS A 280 6.44 -11.12 25.10
C LYS A 280 7.41 -10.91 26.26
N LEU A 281 8.57 -11.58 26.24
CA LEU A 281 9.58 -11.47 27.29
C LEU A 281 10.27 -10.09 27.29
N LEU A 282 10.58 -9.52 26.13
CA LEU A 282 11.13 -8.16 26.03
C LEU A 282 10.20 -7.12 26.68
N LEU A 283 8.87 -7.26 26.48
CA LEU A 283 7.85 -6.41 27.10
C LEU A 283 7.65 -6.63 28.61
N GLN A 284 8.26 -7.67 29.18
CA GLN A 284 8.33 -7.93 30.62
C GLN A 284 9.63 -7.41 31.26
N VAL A 285 10.59 -6.87 30.50
CA VAL A 285 11.84 -6.30 31.06
C VAL A 285 11.56 -5.12 32.02
N LYS A 286 10.44 -4.41 31.83
CA LYS A 286 9.89 -3.42 32.78
C LYS A 286 9.67 -3.94 34.22
N GLU A 287 9.64 -5.25 34.42
CA GLU A 287 9.37 -5.92 35.70
C GLU A 287 10.69 -6.29 36.45
N SER A 288 11.87 -6.00 35.90
CA SER A 288 13.18 -6.24 36.53
C SER A 288 13.98 -4.93 36.66
N PRO A 289 14.04 -4.32 37.86
CA PRO A 289 14.83 -3.11 38.11
C PRO A 289 16.32 -3.26 37.77
N GLU A 290 16.86 -4.47 37.88
CA GLU A 290 18.24 -4.78 37.51
C GLU A 290 18.47 -4.61 36.01
N LEU A 291 17.60 -5.20 35.18
CA LEU A 291 17.67 -5.05 33.72
C LEU A 291 17.42 -3.62 33.27
N LEU A 292 16.48 -2.91 33.91
CA LEU A 292 16.24 -1.48 33.63
C LEU A 292 17.50 -0.64 33.86
N LYS A 293 18.19 -0.87 34.99
CA LYS A 293 19.46 -0.19 35.31
C LYS A 293 20.54 -0.51 34.28
N VAL A 294 20.77 -1.79 33.95
CA VAL A 294 21.89 -2.18 33.07
C VAL A 294 21.61 -2.03 31.57
N LEU A 295 20.37 -1.69 31.18
CA LEU A 295 20.02 -1.30 29.81
C LEU A 295 19.88 0.23 29.65
N GLU A 296 20.17 1.01 30.69
CA GLU A 296 20.01 2.48 30.71
C GLU A 296 18.61 2.89 30.23
N SER A 297 17.58 2.28 30.83
CA SER A 297 16.23 2.25 30.27
C SER A 297 15.16 2.42 31.33
N LYS A 298 14.20 3.34 31.11
CA LYS A 298 13.13 3.62 32.07
C LYS A 298 12.04 2.53 32.13
N GLN A 299 11.78 1.86 31.01
CA GLN A 299 10.74 0.84 30.89
C GLN A 299 11.23 -0.43 30.18
N GLY A 300 12.52 -0.51 29.84
CA GLY A 300 13.05 -1.59 29.01
C GLY A 300 12.47 -1.45 27.62
N PHE A 301 12.02 -2.57 27.05
CA PHE A 301 11.38 -2.58 25.74
C PHE A 301 9.88 -2.32 25.86
N ILE A 302 9.40 -1.37 25.06
CA ILE A 302 7.97 -1.10 24.87
C ILE A 302 7.51 -1.62 23.50
N PRO A 303 6.20 -1.82 23.28
CA PRO A 303 5.69 -2.09 21.94
C PRO A 303 6.10 -0.96 21.01
N LEU A 304 6.43 -1.28 19.76
CA LEU A 304 6.82 -0.26 18.78
C LEU A 304 5.82 0.89 18.78
N LYS A 305 6.30 2.12 19.02
CA LYS A 305 5.51 3.31 18.71
C LYS A 305 5.00 3.16 17.27
N PRO A 306 3.71 3.41 17.00
CA PRO A 306 3.25 3.60 15.64
C PRO A 306 4.16 4.65 14.99
N SER A 307 4.91 4.23 13.97
CA SER A 307 5.85 5.08 13.23
C SER A 307 5.16 6.39 12.80
N VAL A 308 5.89 7.43 12.40
CA VAL A 308 5.21 8.66 11.94
C VAL A 308 4.31 8.43 10.70
N LYS A 309 4.54 7.36 9.91
CA LYS A 309 3.59 6.87 8.87
C LYS A 309 2.24 6.35 9.42
N SER A 310 2.15 6.11 10.72
CA SER A 310 0.99 5.65 11.50
C SER A 310 0.70 6.50 12.76
N GLN A 311 1.41 7.62 12.96
CA GLN A 311 0.95 8.79 13.73
C GLN A 311 0.39 9.92 12.87
N ILE A 312 0.38 9.76 11.55
CA ILE A 312 -0.94 9.80 10.89
C ILE A 312 -1.76 8.67 11.55
N LYS A 313 -2.49 9.00 12.63
CA LYS A 313 -3.54 8.17 13.24
C LYS A 313 -4.39 7.66 12.08
N THR A 314 -4.19 6.40 11.64
CA THR A 314 -4.49 6.02 10.25
C THR A 314 -5.92 6.40 9.91
N VAL A 315 -6.07 7.51 9.19
CA VAL A 315 -7.38 8.01 8.81
C VAL A 315 -7.77 7.04 7.72
N VAL A 316 -8.60 6.06 8.08
CA VAL A 316 -9.16 5.09 7.14
C VAL A 316 -10.07 5.88 6.21
N THR A 317 -9.48 6.50 5.20
CA THR A 317 -10.14 7.28 4.18
C THR A 317 -10.59 6.35 3.07
N TRP A 318 -11.73 6.67 2.50
CA TRP A 318 -12.09 6.27 1.16
C TRP A 318 -11.82 7.48 0.26
N SER A 319 -10.55 7.87 0.14
CA SER A 319 -10.17 9.18 -0.42
C SER A 319 -10.11 9.23 -1.94
N ASP A 320 -10.45 8.14 -2.63
CA ASP A 320 -10.28 7.98 -4.07
C ASP A 320 -11.26 6.91 -4.58
N TRP A 321 -11.40 6.80 -5.90
CA TRP A 321 -12.11 5.73 -6.61
C TRP A 321 -11.75 4.36 -6.03
N ARG A 322 -12.75 3.57 -5.59
CA ARG A 322 -12.55 2.25 -4.95
C ARG A 322 -11.62 2.24 -3.73
N GLY A 323 -11.48 3.37 -3.05
CA GLY A 323 -10.61 3.54 -1.87
C GLY A 323 -9.21 4.03 -2.24
N THR A 324 -8.42 4.35 -1.21
CA THR A 324 -7.13 5.09 -1.30
C THR A 324 -6.05 4.46 -2.20
N ASP A 325 -6.23 3.21 -2.66
CA ASP A 325 -5.32 2.48 -3.54
C ASP A 325 -5.98 1.97 -4.85
N ARG A 326 -7.24 2.33 -5.11
CA ARG A 326 -8.06 1.92 -6.27
C ARG A 326 -8.36 0.42 -6.41
N ARG A 327 -8.02 -0.40 -5.41
CA ARG A 327 -8.20 -1.87 -5.48
C ARG A 327 -9.59 -2.37 -5.07
N GLY A 328 -10.42 -1.54 -4.41
CA GLY A 328 -11.67 -2.01 -3.82
C GLY A 328 -11.48 -2.83 -2.55
N ILE A 329 -10.46 -2.52 -1.74
CA ILE A 329 -10.11 -3.31 -0.54
C ILE A 329 -10.45 -2.55 0.75
N SER A 330 -11.03 -3.26 1.73
CA SER A 330 -11.42 -2.73 3.03
C SER A 330 -11.27 -3.76 4.14
N GLU A 331 -10.21 -3.65 4.94
CA GLU A 331 -9.99 -4.44 6.19
C GLU A 331 -10.96 -4.05 7.33
N ARG A 332 -12.14 -3.53 6.98
CA ARG A 332 -13.22 -3.11 7.87
C ARG A 332 -14.58 -3.69 7.50
N LEU A 333 -14.67 -4.58 6.50
CA LEU A 333 -15.89 -5.33 6.23
C LEU A 333 -16.32 -6.14 7.48
N PRO A 334 -17.63 -6.19 7.79
CA PRO A 334 -18.13 -6.81 9.01
C PRO A 334 -18.21 -8.34 8.85
N LYS A 335 -18.24 -9.09 9.97
CA LYS A 335 -18.44 -10.55 9.91
C LYS A 335 -19.80 -10.94 9.30
N GLN A 336 -20.82 -10.11 9.49
CA GLN A 336 -22.17 -10.20 8.94
C GLN A 336 -22.77 -8.78 8.89
N LEU A 337 -23.66 -8.47 7.94
CA LEU A 337 -24.51 -7.27 8.03
C LEU A 337 -25.56 -7.51 9.12
N PRO A 338 -25.76 -6.61 10.10
CA PRO A 338 -26.83 -6.77 11.08
C PRO A 338 -28.19 -6.74 10.37
N PRO A 339 -29.20 -7.53 10.80
CA PRO A 339 -30.51 -7.61 10.13
C PRO A 339 -31.23 -6.26 9.96
N GLN A 340 -30.94 -5.31 10.84
CA GLN A 340 -31.30 -3.90 10.71
C GLN A 340 -30.06 -3.05 11.04
N PRO A 341 -29.30 -2.57 10.04
CA PRO A 341 -28.18 -1.67 10.26
C PRO A 341 -28.63 -0.32 10.81
N GLN A 342 -27.94 0.17 11.83
CA GLN A 342 -28.21 1.49 12.38
C GLN A 342 -27.81 2.56 11.35
N ILE A 343 -28.81 3.27 10.81
CA ILE A 343 -28.61 4.56 10.15
C ILE A 343 -28.09 5.53 11.23
N ILE A 344 -26.90 6.11 11.03
CA ILE A 344 -26.32 7.14 11.90
C ILE A 344 -26.89 8.51 11.53
N TRP A 345 -27.01 8.77 10.22
CA TRP A 345 -27.65 9.96 9.65
C TRP A 345 -28.05 9.70 8.19
N GLU A 346 -28.97 10.52 7.68
CA GLU A 346 -29.30 10.63 6.25
C GLU A 346 -29.23 12.09 5.79
N ALA A 347 -28.94 12.30 4.51
CA ALA A 347 -28.89 13.62 3.87
C ALA A 347 -29.53 13.57 2.47
N LYS A 348 -30.03 14.71 1.97
CA LYS A 348 -30.69 14.81 0.66
C LYS A 348 -29.70 15.14 -0.46
N VAL A 349 -29.86 14.46 -1.59
CA VAL A 349 -29.19 14.68 -2.88
C VAL A 349 -30.26 14.82 -3.98
N THR A 350 -29.90 15.19 -5.22
CA THR A 350 -30.89 15.64 -6.22
C THR A 350 -30.74 15.06 -7.63
N GLY A 351 -29.76 14.19 -7.90
CA GLY A 351 -29.51 13.65 -9.24
C GLY A 351 -29.02 12.20 -9.29
N PRO A 352 -28.75 11.66 -10.49
CA PRO A 352 -28.35 10.27 -10.67
C PRO A 352 -27.07 9.89 -9.92
N ALA A 353 -27.12 8.75 -9.23
CA ALA A 353 -26.03 8.19 -8.44
C ALA A 353 -25.06 7.40 -9.32
N LEU A 354 -24.23 8.11 -10.10
CA LEU A 354 -23.23 7.50 -11.00
C LEU A 354 -21.83 7.49 -10.37
N ALA A 355 -21.25 8.67 -10.08
CA ALA A 355 -19.95 8.76 -9.43
C ALA A 355 -19.93 8.13 -8.03
N GLY A 356 -18.75 7.61 -7.64
CA GLY A 356 -18.48 7.12 -6.29
C GLY A 356 -18.42 8.21 -5.22
N ILE A 357 -18.54 7.77 -3.96
CA ILE A 357 -18.43 8.62 -2.77
C ILE A 357 -16.95 8.66 -2.33
N ALA A 358 -16.48 9.83 -1.91
CA ALA A 358 -15.20 9.97 -1.21
C ALA A 358 -15.42 10.35 0.26
N ALA A 359 -14.63 9.80 1.19
CA ALA A 359 -14.86 10.01 2.62
C ALA A 359 -13.59 9.98 3.48
N THR A 360 -13.63 10.73 4.58
CA THR A 360 -12.65 10.74 5.67
C THR A 360 -13.38 10.58 7.02
N GLN A 361 -12.66 10.58 8.14
CA GLN A 361 -13.29 10.56 9.48
C GLN A 361 -14.11 11.83 9.79
N GLU A 362 -13.85 12.94 9.07
CA GLU A 362 -14.42 14.27 9.30
C GLU A 362 -15.42 14.69 8.21
N ILE A 363 -15.17 14.36 6.94
CA ILE A 363 -15.90 14.87 5.78
C ILE A 363 -16.23 13.74 4.79
N VAL A 364 -17.46 13.73 4.27
CA VAL A 364 -17.94 12.90 3.14
C VAL A 364 -18.26 13.81 1.97
N ILE A 365 -17.81 13.48 0.75
CA ILE A 365 -17.99 14.27 -0.47
C ILE A 365 -18.71 13.42 -1.52
N VAL A 366 -19.76 14.00 -2.10
CA VAL A 366 -20.67 13.34 -3.03
C VAL A 366 -20.92 14.20 -4.27
N PRO A 367 -20.55 13.74 -5.47
CA PRO A 367 -20.97 14.34 -6.74
C PRO A 367 -22.45 14.09 -7.00
N ASP A 368 -23.16 15.08 -7.53
CA ASP A 368 -24.61 15.11 -7.65
C ASP A 368 -25.03 16.02 -8.83
N LYS A 369 -26.30 15.94 -9.26
CA LYS A 369 -26.85 16.80 -10.32
C LYS A 369 -28.04 17.59 -9.78
N SER A 370 -28.28 18.80 -10.28
CA SER A 370 -29.52 19.54 -9.98
C SER A 370 -30.75 18.86 -10.61
N LYS A 371 -31.93 18.92 -9.96
CA LYS A 371 -33.17 18.26 -10.44
C LYS A 371 -33.60 18.64 -11.88
N LYS A 372 -33.11 19.76 -12.42
CA LYS A 372 -33.36 20.21 -13.81
C LYS A 372 -32.25 19.82 -14.79
N PHE A 373 -31.26 19.03 -14.37
CA PHE A 373 -30.09 18.61 -15.14
C PHE A 373 -29.25 19.77 -15.72
N LYS A 374 -29.28 20.95 -15.07
CA LYS A 374 -28.58 22.16 -15.54
C LYS A 374 -27.25 22.46 -14.84
N LYS A 375 -27.05 21.95 -13.62
CA LYS A 375 -25.84 22.17 -12.83
C LYS A 375 -25.31 20.84 -12.30
N ASP A 376 -24.00 20.65 -12.41
CA ASP A 376 -23.27 19.69 -11.58
C ASP A 376 -23.12 20.27 -10.17
N ILE A 377 -23.11 19.41 -9.17
CA ILE A 377 -23.07 19.80 -7.75
C ILE A 377 -22.13 18.84 -7.01
N PHE A 378 -21.12 19.34 -6.32
CA PHE A 378 -20.32 18.55 -5.39
C PHE A 378 -20.64 19.00 -3.97
N ARG A 379 -21.20 18.09 -3.17
CA ARG A 379 -21.65 18.36 -1.79
C ARG A 379 -20.68 17.74 -0.79
N ALA A 380 -20.28 18.50 0.22
CA ALA A 380 -19.59 17.97 1.39
C ALA A 380 -20.50 17.97 2.62
N PHE A 381 -20.41 16.90 3.40
CA PHE A 381 -21.17 16.68 4.62
C PHE A 381 -20.23 16.28 5.77
N ASP A 382 -20.59 16.66 6.99
CA ASP A 382 -19.95 16.20 8.22
C ASP A 382 -20.11 14.69 8.35
N ALA A 383 -19.00 13.96 8.37
CA ALA A 383 -18.99 12.50 8.41
C ALA A 383 -19.66 11.90 9.67
N THR A 384 -19.79 12.68 10.74
CA THR A 384 -20.33 12.28 12.04
C THR A 384 -21.86 12.42 12.14
N ASN A 385 -22.44 13.44 11.48
CA ASN A 385 -23.84 13.83 11.69
C ASN A 385 -24.61 14.24 10.41
N GLY A 386 -23.98 14.24 9.24
CA GLY A 386 -24.65 14.46 7.95
C GLY A 386 -25.00 15.93 7.63
N LYS A 387 -24.63 16.89 8.48
CA LYS A 387 -24.84 18.32 8.19
C LYS A 387 -24.03 18.74 6.96
N PRO A 388 -24.59 19.54 6.03
CA PRO A 388 -23.82 20.14 4.94
C PRO A 388 -22.69 21.02 5.49
N LEU A 389 -21.51 20.94 4.86
CA LEU A 389 -20.34 21.77 5.17
C LEU A 389 -20.09 22.80 4.07
N TRP A 390 -20.08 22.35 2.81
CA TRP A 390 -19.93 23.20 1.64
C TRP A 390 -20.56 22.56 0.41
N VAL A 391 -20.85 23.38 -0.60
CA VAL A 391 -21.37 22.94 -1.91
C VAL A 391 -20.68 23.74 -3.00
N LEU A 392 -20.03 23.05 -3.94
CA LEU A 392 -19.64 23.62 -5.24
C LEU A 392 -20.75 23.30 -6.25
N ALA A 393 -21.14 24.26 -7.08
CA ALA A 393 -22.09 24.04 -8.17
C ALA A 393 -21.87 24.99 -9.34
N TYR A 394 -21.71 24.45 -10.55
CA TYR A 394 -21.47 25.17 -11.80
C TYR A 394 -22.44 24.69 -12.89
N ASP A 395 -22.62 25.47 -13.96
CA ASP A 395 -23.52 25.09 -15.06
C ASP A 395 -22.91 24.01 -15.93
N ALA A 396 -23.65 22.91 -16.08
CA ALA A 396 -23.29 21.75 -16.90
C ALA A 396 -24.54 21.26 -17.66
N PRO A 397 -25.07 22.04 -18.62
CA PRO A 397 -26.45 21.91 -19.12
C PRO A 397 -26.60 21.04 -20.37
N GLN A 398 -25.48 20.55 -20.95
CA GLN A 398 -25.45 19.75 -22.17
C GLN A 398 -26.08 18.37 -21.95
N LYS A 399 -26.70 17.80 -22.99
CA LYS A 399 -27.17 16.41 -22.98
C LYS A 399 -26.06 15.48 -23.47
N ILE A 400 -25.93 14.35 -22.79
CA ILE A 400 -25.10 13.20 -23.17
C ILE A 400 -25.97 11.94 -23.07
N GLU A 401 -25.54 10.83 -23.66
CA GLU A 401 -26.21 9.55 -23.51
C GLU A 401 -26.13 9.04 -22.05
N TYR A 402 -27.02 8.11 -21.69
CA TYR A 402 -27.08 7.51 -20.35
C TYR A 402 -27.22 8.56 -19.20
N THR A 403 -27.83 9.72 -19.47
CA THR A 403 -28.09 10.83 -18.53
C THR A 403 -26.85 11.61 -18.05
N ASN A 404 -26.94 12.96 -18.06
CA ASN A 404 -25.88 13.82 -17.54
C ASN A 404 -25.90 13.89 -15.99
N SER A 405 -24.93 13.24 -15.36
CA SER A 405 -24.54 13.36 -13.95
C SER A 405 -23.02 13.15 -13.83
N PRO A 406 -22.30 13.76 -12.88
CA PRO A 406 -20.88 13.46 -12.66
C PRO A 406 -20.62 11.96 -12.46
N ARG A 407 -19.52 11.46 -13.04
CA ARG A 407 -19.18 10.02 -13.07
C ARG A 407 -17.83 9.68 -12.42
N ALA A 408 -16.90 10.63 -12.35
CA ALA A 408 -15.63 10.47 -11.64
C ALA A 408 -15.80 10.64 -10.12
N THR A 409 -15.07 9.86 -9.33
CA THR A 409 -15.11 9.95 -7.85
C THR A 409 -14.27 11.12 -7.36
N PRO A 410 -14.66 11.87 -6.31
CA PRO A 410 -13.82 12.93 -5.75
C PRO A 410 -12.50 12.36 -5.22
N VAL A 411 -11.38 13.03 -5.50
CA VAL A 411 -10.06 12.56 -5.05
C VAL A 411 -9.52 13.50 -3.98
N ILE A 412 -9.41 13.02 -2.74
CA ILE A 412 -8.99 13.79 -1.56
C ILE A 412 -7.51 13.53 -1.27
N HIS A 413 -6.64 14.55 -1.37
CA HIS A 413 -5.21 14.38 -1.13
C HIS A 413 -4.55 15.61 -0.48
N LYS A 414 -3.94 15.39 0.70
CA LYS A 414 -3.15 16.39 1.44
C LYS A 414 -3.88 17.75 1.58
N GLY A 415 -5.17 17.73 1.94
CA GLY A 415 -6.00 18.93 2.17
C GLY A 415 -6.68 19.56 0.94
N LEU A 416 -6.39 19.06 -0.26
CA LEU A 416 -7.09 19.42 -1.50
C LEU A 416 -8.03 18.30 -1.95
N VAL A 417 -9.02 18.64 -2.77
CA VAL A 417 -9.94 17.70 -3.41
C VAL A 417 -10.06 18.02 -4.89
N TYR A 418 -10.03 17.00 -5.74
CA TYR A 418 -10.19 17.10 -7.18
C TYR A 418 -11.57 16.57 -7.58
N LEU A 419 -12.32 17.39 -8.31
CA LEU A 419 -13.74 17.20 -8.61
C LEU A 419 -13.93 17.29 -10.13
N GLN A 420 -14.32 16.17 -10.77
CA GLN A 420 -14.48 16.09 -12.23
C GLN A 420 -15.95 15.85 -12.62
N GLY A 421 -16.49 16.77 -13.42
CA GLY A 421 -17.80 16.67 -14.05
C GLY A 421 -17.81 15.78 -15.29
N ALA A 422 -19.00 15.43 -15.77
CA ALA A 422 -19.13 14.60 -16.97
C ALA A 422 -18.72 15.34 -18.26
N LEU A 423 -18.71 16.67 -18.26
CA LEU A 423 -18.47 17.52 -19.44
C LEU A 423 -17.03 18.09 -19.53
N GLY A 424 -16.07 17.53 -18.79
CA GLY A 424 -14.67 17.95 -18.81
C GLY A 424 -14.26 18.95 -17.73
N ASP A 425 -15.21 19.44 -16.94
CA ASP A 425 -14.95 20.41 -15.87
C ASP A 425 -14.18 19.76 -14.72
N LEU A 426 -13.02 20.30 -14.38
CA LEU A 426 -12.12 19.80 -13.34
C LEU A 426 -11.77 20.94 -12.37
N HIS A 427 -12.26 20.82 -11.14
CA HIS A 427 -12.02 21.78 -10.08
C HIS A 427 -11.11 21.19 -9.01
N CYS A 428 -10.13 21.97 -8.54
CA CYS A 428 -9.40 21.69 -7.31
C CYS A 428 -9.90 22.62 -6.20
N VAL A 429 -10.44 22.05 -5.13
CA VAL A 429 -10.98 22.80 -3.98
C VAL A 429 -10.25 22.47 -2.67
N GLN A 430 -10.33 23.37 -1.70
CA GLN A 430 -9.89 23.12 -0.32
C GLN A 430 -10.87 22.18 0.40
N LEU A 431 -10.37 21.08 0.96
CA LEU A 431 -11.19 20.03 1.60
C LEU A 431 -12.14 20.55 2.68
N LYS A 432 -11.74 21.55 3.48
CA LYS A 432 -12.54 22.05 4.60
C LYS A 432 -13.61 23.08 4.24
N THR A 433 -13.47 23.78 3.11
CA THR A 433 -14.29 24.97 2.78
C THR A 433 -14.96 24.91 1.42
N GLY A 434 -14.55 24.00 0.52
CA GLY A 434 -15.03 23.96 -0.86
C GLY A 434 -14.51 25.11 -1.73
N ALA A 435 -13.67 26.00 -1.18
CA ALA A 435 -13.11 27.13 -1.91
C ALA A 435 -12.21 26.63 -3.05
N VAL A 436 -12.48 27.10 -4.27
CA VAL A 436 -11.68 26.79 -5.47
C VAL A 436 -10.26 27.34 -5.30
N VAL A 437 -9.29 26.52 -5.69
CA VAL A 437 -7.85 26.84 -5.75
C VAL A 437 -7.40 27.02 -7.20
N TRP A 438 -7.94 26.19 -8.09
CA TRP A 438 -7.88 26.33 -9.54
C TRP A 438 -9.00 25.48 -10.18
N GLU A 439 -9.40 25.82 -11.39
CA GLU A 439 -10.40 25.10 -12.19
C GLU A 439 -10.04 25.18 -13.69
N MET A 440 -10.55 24.24 -14.47
CA MET A 440 -10.42 24.21 -15.94
C MET A 440 -11.53 23.34 -16.55
N ASN A 441 -11.90 23.57 -17.81
CA ASN A 441 -12.52 22.52 -18.62
C ASN A 441 -11.43 21.88 -19.50
N PHE A 442 -11.13 20.59 -19.27
CA PHE A 442 -10.04 19.92 -19.98
C PHE A 442 -10.41 19.45 -21.39
N LEU A 443 -11.70 19.40 -21.76
CA LEU A 443 -12.09 19.14 -23.14
C LEU A 443 -11.83 20.38 -24.01
N GLU A 444 -12.15 21.56 -23.49
CA GLU A 444 -11.88 22.84 -24.15
C GLU A 444 -10.36 23.14 -24.24
N GLU A 445 -9.64 23.12 -23.11
CA GLU A 445 -8.18 23.41 -23.03
C GLU A 445 -7.35 22.54 -23.98
N PHE A 446 -7.71 21.25 -24.12
CA PHE A 446 -6.96 20.30 -24.94
C PHE A 446 -7.59 19.98 -26.30
N GLN A 447 -8.70 20.63 -26.66
CA GLN A 447 -9.45 20.39 -27.90
C GLN A 447 -9.85 18.90 -28.07
N ALA A 448 -10.30 18.29 -26.97
CA ALA A 448 -10.74 16.90 -26.95
C ALA A 448 -12.24 16.78 -27.28
N VAL A 449 -12.62 15.63 -27.85
CA VAL A 449 -14.02 15.30 -28.14
C VAL A 449 -14.69 14.73 -26.89
N LEU A 450 -15.86 15.25 -26.53
CA LEU A 450 -16.70 14.72 -25.45
C LEU A 450 -17.14 13.27 -25.77
N PRO A 451 -16.81 12.27 -24.93
CA PRO A 451 -17.29 10.90 -25.13
C PRO A 451 -18.82 10.78 -24.99
N ASN A 452 -19.45 9.82 -25.68
CA ASN A 452 -20.92 9.68 -25.74
C ASN A 452 -21.60 9.66 -24.35
N TRP A 453 -20.99 8.98 -23.38
CA TRP A 453 -21.48 8.86 -22.01
C TRP A 453 -20.80 9.82 -21.02
N GLY A 454 -20.09 10.83 -21.54
CA GLY A 454 -19.32 11.81 -20.77
C GLY A 454 -18.04 11.25 -20.15
N THR A 455 -17.22 12.09 -19.55
CA THR A 455 -15.96 11.66 -18.92
C THR A 455 -16.19 11.01 -17.56
N SER A 456 -15.51 9.89 -17.28
CA SER A 456 -15.63 9.15 -16.01
C SER A 456 -14.31 8.68 -15.40
N SER A 457 -13.23 8.61 -16.17
CA SER A 457 -11.92 8.19 -15.68
C SER A 457 -11.46 9.13 -14.54
N THR A 458 -11.35 8.59 -13.33
CA THR A 458 -11.14 9.41 -12.12
C THR A 458 -9.67 9.89 -12.06
N PRO A 459 -9.39 11.20 -11.89
CA PRO A 459 -8.04 11.76 -11.93
C PRO A 459 -7.06 11.03 -11.00
N LEU A 460 -5.97 10.48 -11.52
CA LEU A 460 -5.01 9.72 -10.71
C LEU A 460 -3.95 10.64 -10.10
N ILE A 461 -3.77 10.61 -8.78
CA ILE A 461 -2.68 11.35 -8.13
C ILE A 461 -1.45 10.46 -8.01
N VAL A 462 -0.32 10.93 -8.54
CA VAL A 462 0.98 10.30 -8.34
C VAL A 462 1.92 11.31 -7.68
N ASP A 463 2.18 11.10 -6.40
CA ASP A 463 3.06 11.90 -5.52
C ASP A 463 2.58 13.36 -5.29
N ASP A 464 2.90 14.26 -6.22
CA ASP A 464 2.37 15.64 -6.30
C ASP A 464 1.90 16.02 -7.74
N ILE A 465 1.82 15.05 -8.65
CA ILE A 465 1.25 15.16 -10.00
C ILE A 465 -0.22 14.71 -9.97
N LEU A 466 -1.09 15.36 -10.75
CA LEU A 466 -2.44 14.92 -11.07
C LEU A 466 -2.50 14.48 -12.54
N ILE A 467 -2.86 13.23 -12.80
CA ILE A 467 -3.00 12.65 -14.14
C ILE A 467 -4.47 12.64 -14.54
N ILE A 468 -4.76 13.13 -15.74
CA ILE A 468 -6.08 13.09 -16.37
C ILE A 468 -5.99 12.51 -17.79
N ASN A 469 -7.14 12.06 -18.32
CA ASN A 469 -7.26 11.47 -19.65
C ASN A 469 -8.25 12.30 -20.50
N PRO A 470 -7.84 13.44 -21.10
CA PRO A 470 -8.71 14.23 -21.96
C PRO A 470 -9.09 13.50 -23.26
N GLY A 471 -8.19 12.69 -23.80
CA GLY A 471 -8.43 11.95 -25.05
C GLY A 471 -8.24 12.77 -26.34
N ALA A 472 -7.61 13.95 -26.28
CA ALA A 472 -7.25 14.67 -27.50
C ALA A 472 -6.05 14.00 -28.19
N LYS A 473 -5.97 14.13 -29.53
CA LYS A 473 -4.88 13.55 -30.33
C LYS A 473 -3.48 13.92 -29.80
N GLU A 474 -3.30 15.18 -29.40
CA GLU A 474 -2.02 15.74 -28.91
C GLU A 474 -1.94 15.83 -27.36
N ALA A 475 -2.95 15.29 -26.66
CA ALA A 475 -3.11 15.34 -25.20
C ALA A 475 -4.07 14.24 -24.72
N SER A 476 -3.78 12.99 -25.06
CA SER A 476 -4.59 11.82 -24.70
C SER A 476 -4.51 11.57 -23.20
N VAL A 477 -3.30 11.67 -22.64
CA VAL A 477 -3.04 11.66 -21.19
C VAL A 477 -2.22 12.91 -20.85
N VAL A 478 -2.57 13.58 -19.75
CA VAL A 478 -1.94 14.83 -19.32
C VAL A 478 -1.61 14.77 -17.83
N ALA A 479 -0.41 15.22 -17.48
CA ALA A 479 0.00 15.50 -16.11
C ALA A 479 -0.13 16.99 -15.81
N LEU A 480 -0.83 17.32 -14.73
CA LEU A 480 -0.95 18.65 -14.17
C LEU A 480 -0.23 18.74 -12.82
N ASN A 481 0.28 19.92 -12.49
CA ASN A 481 0.69 20.25 -11.13
C ASN A 481 -0.58 20.34 -10.28
N ARG A 482 -0.78 19.38 -9.37
CA ARG A 482 -2.03 19.25 -8.61
C ARG A 482 -2.36 20.46 -7.71
N LYS A 483 -1.41 21.39 -7.49
CA LYS A 483 -1.63 22.60 -6.70
C LYS A 483 -2.00 23.83 -7.54
N THR A 484 -1.81 23.80 -8.85
CA THR A 484 -1.93 24.99 -9.71
C THR A 484 -2.62 24.76 -11.06
N GLY A 485 -3.03 23.53 -11.38
CA GLY A 485 -3.67 23.16 -12.65
C GLY A 485 -2.74 23.19 -13.88
N LYS A 486 -1.52 23.75 -13.76
CA LYS A 486 -0.59 23.92 -14.88
C LYS A 486 -0.06 22.58 -15.39
N VAL A 487 -0.04 22.40 -16.71
CA VAL A 487 0.55 21.23 -17.38
C VAL A 487 2.02 21.06 -17.02
N ILE A 488 2.41 19.82 -16.72
CA ILE A 488 3.79 19.35 -16.56
C ILE A 488 4.24 18.64 -17.83
N TRP A 489 3.42 17.70 -18.31
CA TRP A 489 3.59 17.02 -19.60
C TRP A 489 2.24 16.64 -20.18
N LYS A 490 2.18 16.47 -21.51
CA LYS A 490 1.03 15.91 -22.24
C LYS A 490 1.54 14.90 -23.27
N THR A 491 0.76 13.84 -23.49
CA THR A 491 1.16 12.71 -24.34
C THR A 491 0.15 12.53 -25.47
N PRO A 492 0.57 12.51 -26.74
CA PRO A 492 -0.34 12.20 -27.85
C PRO A 492 -0.82 10.75 -27.80
N GLY A 493 -1.99 10.46 -28.38
CA GLY A 493 -2.62 9.14 -28.33
C GLY A 493 -4.07 9.14 -28.80
N HIS A 494 -4.86 8.21 -28.27
CA HIS A 494 -6.25 7.99 -28.68
C HIS A 494 -7.27 8.68 -27.76
N ALA A 495 -8.54 8.58 -28.13
CA ALA A 495 -9.68 9.10 -27.36
C ALA A 495 -9.75 8.49 -25.94
N ALA A 496 -10.39 9.22 -25.02
CA ALA A 496 -10.45 8.85 -23.61
C ALA A 496 -11.31 7.59 -23.39
N ALA A 497 -10.87 6.72 -22.49
CA ALA A 497 -11.64 5.57 -22.02
C ALA A 497 -12.38 5.91 -20.72
N TYR A 498 -13.35 5.07 -20.35
CA TYR A 498 -14.16 5.30 -19.15
C TYR A 498 -13.49 4.82 -17.85
N GLY A 499 -12.57 3.85 -17.94
CA GLY A 499 -11.88 3.25 -16.81
C GLY A 499 -10.85 4.16 -16.14
N SER A 500 -10.80 4.12 -14.81
CA SER A 500 -9.89 4.93 -14.01
C SER A 500 -8.46 4.39 -14.03
N PHE A 501 -7.49 5.29 -14.14
CA PHE A 501 -6.06 4.95 -14.20
C PHE A 501 -5.53 4.49 -12.83
N ILE A 502 -4.45 3.71 -12.82
CA ILE A 502 -3.75 3.23 -11.62
C ILE A 502 -2.25 3.54 -11.69
N VAL A 503 -1.54 3.37 -10.57
CA VAL A 503 -0.07 3.37 -10.51
C VAL A 503 0.43 2.09 -9.87
N GLY A 504 1.50 1.51 -10.40
CA GLY A 504 2.11 0.29 -9.84
C GLY A 504 3.58 0.16 -10.22
N THR A 505 4.26 -0.84 -9.68
CA THR A 505 5.65 -1.17 -9.97
C THR A 505 5.74 -2.57 -10.57
N PHE A 506 6.32 -2.66 -11.77
CA PHE A 506 6.37 -3.87 -12.58
C PHE A 506 7.75 -3.96 -13.23
N GLY A 507 8.43 -5.10 -13.17
CA GLY A 507 9.83 -5.20 -13.65
C GLY A 507 10.77 -4.19 -12.98
N GLY A 508 10.56 -3.92 -11.69
CA GLY A 508 11.26 -2.85 -10.96
C GLY A 508 10.85 -1.41 -11.32
N LYS A 509 10.22 -1.18 -12.48
CA LYS A 509 9.81 0.16 -12.94
C LYS A 509 8.43 0.56 -12.43
N ARG A 510 8.35 1.72 -11.77
CA ARG A 510 7.08 2.35 -11.38
C ARG A 510 6.49 3.15 -12.54
N GLN A 511 5.23 2.90 -12.88
CA GLN A 511 4.55 3.47 -14.04
C GLN A 511 3.04 3.69 -13.79
N ILE A 512 2.46 4.61 -14.54
CA ILE A 512 1.00 4.78 -14.67
C ILE A 512 0.49 3.70 -15.63
N ILE A 513 -0.66 3.09 -15.33
CA ILE A 513 -1.36 2.16 -16.24
C ILE A 513 -2.82 2.60 -16.34
N GLY A 514 -3.37 2.53 -17.54
CA GLY A 514 -4.74 2.96 -17.85
C GLY A 514 -5.10 2.67 -19.30
N TYR A 515 -6.36 2.87 -19.63
CA TYR A 515 -6.89 2.65 -20.97
C TYR A 515 -6.99 3.96 -21.77
N ASP A 516 -6.90 3.84 -23.08
CA ASP A 516 -7.57 4.73 -24.02
C ASP A 516 -8.50 3.88 -24.92
N VAL A 517 -9.13 4.47 -25.94
CA VAL A 517 -10.06 3.73 -26.82
C VAL A 517 -9.38 2.66 -27.69
N ALA A 518 -8.06 2.68 -27.88
CA ALA A 518 -7.35 1.64 -28.63
C ALA A 518 -6.97 0.42 -27.76
N GLY A 519 -6.78 0.60 -26.45
CA GLY A 519 -6.41 -0.47 -25.54
C GLY A 519 -5.79 0.02 -24.24
N LEU A 520 -4.93 -0.82 -23.64
CA LEU A 520 -4.23 -0.50 -22.40
C LEU A 520 -2.81 -0.01 -22.71
N ALA A 521 -2.33 1.02 -22.01
CA ALA A 521 -0.94 1.45 -22.11
C ALA A 521 -0.31 1.72 -20.73
N GLY A 522 1.03 1.78 -20.73
CA GLY A 522 1.84 2.19 -19.60
C GLY A 522 2.59 3.48 -19.89
N TRP A 523 2.66 4.39 -18.93
CA TRP A 523 3.35 5.69 -19.07
C TRP A 523 4.34 5.96 -17.95
N ASP A 524 5.44 6.60 -18.31
CA ASP A 524 6.42 7.13 -17.37
C ASP A 524 5.84 8.31 -16.58
N ILE A 525 5.88 8.22 -15.24
CA ILE A 525 5.32 9.23 -14.33
C ILE A 525 5.98 10.60 -14.53
N SER A 526 7.29 10.63 -14.81
CA SER A 526 8.08 11.86 -14.84
C SER A 526 8.03 12.60 -16.17
N THR A 527 7.89 11.87 -17.28
CA THR A 527 8.00 12.41 -18.64
C THR A 527 6.74 12.25 -19.50
N GLY A 528 5.77 11.43 -19.07
CA GLY A 528 4.60 11.08 -19.87
C GLY A 528 4.88 10.14 -21.03
N LYS A 529 6.13 9.68 -21.22
CA LYS A 529 6.49 8.79 -22.32
C LYS A 529 5.72 7.48 -22.20
N ARG A 530 4.95 7.13 -23.24
CA ARG A 530 4.34 5.79 -23.41
C ARG A 530 5.47 4.75 -23.46
N LEU A 531 5.42 3.78 -22.57
CA LEU A 531 6.45 2.75 -22.34
C LEU A 531 6.15 1.47 -23.11
N TRP A 532 4.86 1.16 -23.23
CA TRP A 532 4.30 0.03 -23.98
C TRP A 532 2.80 0.27 -24.19
N GLU A 533 2.23 -0.57 -25.05
CA GLU A 533 0.83 -0.53 -25.45
C GLU A 533 0.35 -1.95 -25.74
N LEU A 534 -0.91 -2.21 -25.44
CA LEU A 534 -1.62 -3.46 -25.63
C LEU A 534 -2.96 -3.16 -26.31
N ILE A 535 -2.96 -3.26 -27.64
CA ILE A 535 -4.17 -3.29 -28.44
C ILE A 535 -4.69 -4.74 -28.40
N PRO A 536 -5.89 -5.00 -27.85
CA PRO A 536 -6.43 -6.36 -27.77
C PRO A 536 -6.95 -6.85 -29.14
N PRO A 537 -7.14 -8.18 -29.33
CA PRO A 537 -7.51 -8.76 -30.62
C PRO A 537 -8.94 -8.40 -31.05
N ALA A 538 -9.92 -8.50 -30.15
CA ALA A 538 -11.23 -7.89 -30.38
C ALA A 538 -11.15 -6.38 -30.10
N ARG A 539 -11.89 -5.60 -30.88
CA ARG A 539 -11.95 -4.13 -30.79
C ARG A 539 -13.26 -3.68 -30.14
N SER A 540 -13.36 -2.38 -29.87
CA SER A 540 -14.59 -1.72 -29.41
C SER A 540 -15.04 -2.08 -27.99
N ASP A 541 -14.14 -2.57 -27.13
CA ASP A 541 -14.37 -2.54 -25.68
C ASP A 541 -14.56 -1.10 -25.20
N PHE A 542 -15.55 -0.89 -24.33
CA PHE A 542 -15.73 0.39 -23.66
C PHE A 542 -14.64 0.69 -22.62
N ASN A 543 -13.80 -0.29 -22.25
CA ASN A 543 -12.66 -0.11 -21.34
C ASN A 543 -13.03 0.58 -20.00
N VAL A 544 -14.17 0.20 -19.41
CA VAL A 544 -14.71 0.78 -18.16
C VAL A 544 -14.08 0.16 -16.90
N GLY A 545 -13.85 -1.15 -16.92
CA GLY A 545 -13.27 -1.89 -15.80
C GLY A 545 -11.86 -1.39 -15.44
N THR A 546 -11.60 -1.12 -14.16
CA THR A 546 -10.28 -0.63 -13.70
C THR A 546 -9.25 -1.77 -13.69
N PRO A 547 -8.05 -1.61 -14.28
CA PRO A 547 -6.99 -2.63 -14.23
C PRO A 547 -6.60 -2.99 -12.79
N VAL A 548 -6.39 -4.29 -12.50
CA VAL A 548 -6.10 -4.76 -11.13
C VAL A 548 -4.69 -5.30 -11.02
N VAL A 549 -3.91 -4.76 -10.09
CA VAL A 549 -2.55 -5.25 -9.78
C VAL A 549 -2.63 -6.50 -8.90
N PHE A 550 -1.95 -7.56 -9.30
CA PHE A 550 -1.82 -8.80 -8.52
C PHE A 550 -0.39 -9.34 -8.66
N GLU A 551 0.35 -9.47 -7.55
CA GLU A 551 1.69 -10.11 -7.52
C GLU A 551 2.70 -9.62 -8.59
N GLY A 552 2.69 -8.33 -8.93
CA GLY A 552 3.55 -7.75 -9.98
C GLY A 552 3.10 -8.04 -11.42
N GLN A 553 1.91 -8.60 -11.58
CA GLN A 553 1.17 -8.80 -12.81
C GLN A 553 0.01 -7.78 -12.92
N ILE A 554 -0.57 -7.66 -14.12
CA ILE A 554 -1.81 -6.89 -14.32
C ILE A 554 -2.93 -7.82 -14.82
N LEU A 555 -4.07 -7.77 -14.14
CA LEU A 555 -5.32 -8.42 -14.52
C LEU A 555 -6.21 -7.40 -15.22
N LEU A 556 -6.71 -7.77 -16.40
CA LEU A 556 -7.71 -7.04 -17.16
C LEU A 556 -8.98 -7.89 -17.24
N ALA A 557 -10.14 -7.25 -17.14
CA ALA A 557 -11.44 -7.86 -17.37
C ALA A 557 -12.26 -6.86 -18.21
N THR A 558 -12.73 -7.31 -19.38
CA THR A 558 -13.25 -6.49 -20.48
C THR A 558 -14.26 -7.29 -21.29
N GLU A 559 -15.37 -6.68 -21.70
CA GLU A 559 -16.50 -7.25 -22.46
C GLU A 559 -16.10 -8.20 -23.59
N ASN A 560 -15.61 -7.70 -24.74
CA ASN A 560 -15.47 -8.43 -26.00
C ASN A 560 -14.25 -9.38 -26.03
N ASN A 561 -13.60 -9.53 -24.88
CA ASN A 561 -12.16 -9.78 -24.78
C ASN A 561 -11.78 -10.57 -23.52
N LEU A 562 -12.73 -10.71 -22.59
CA LEU A 562 -12.72 -11.55 -21.40
C LEU A 562 -11.61 -11.22 -20.39
N THR A 563 -11.49 -12.06 -19.35
CA THR A 563 -10.63 -11.85 -18.20
C THR A 563 -9.27 -12.50 -18.38
N ARG A 564 -8.20 -11.69 -18.32
CA ARG A 564 -6.85 -12.03 -18.78
C ARG A 564 -5.79 -11.50 -17.82
N LEU A 565 -4.74 -12.29 -17.57
CA LEU A 565 -3.64 -11.95 -16.67
C LEU A 565 -2.31 -11.85 -17.42
N TYR A 566 -1.70 -10.66 -17.43
CA TYR A 566 -0.48 -10.35 -18.17
C TYR A 566 0.75 -10.21 -17.25
N LYS A 567 1.94 -10.52 -17.78
CA LYS A 567 3.23 -10.33 -17.12
C LYS A 567 4.00 -9.16 -17.72
N PHE A 568 5.03 -8.74 -17.00
CA PHE A 568 5.99 -7.72 -17.43
C PHE A 568 7.39 -8.35 -17.51
N ASP A 569 8.25 -7.80 -18.36
CA ASP A 569 9.67 -8.12 -18.39
C ASP A 569 10.45 -7.43 -17.25
N ALA A 570 11.77 -7.64 -17.20
CA ALA A 570 12.67 -7.05 -16.19
C ALA A 570 12.91 -5.54 -16.40
N GLN A 571 12.31 -4.92 -17.42
CA GLN A 571 12.37 -3.49 -17.74
C GLN A 571 11.02 -2.80 -17.49
N GLY A 572 9.99 -3.55 -17.10
CA GLY A 572 8.64 -3.08 -16.83
C GLY A 572 7.78 -2.91 -18.08
N LYS A 573 8.16 -3.51 -19.21
CA LYS A 573 7.34 -3.59 -20.42
C LYS A 573 6.33 -4.73 -20.27
N LEU A 574 5.07 -4.51 -20.65
CA LEU A 574 4.07 -5.59 -20.67
C LEU A 574 4.36 -6.59 -21.80
N ASN A 575 4.29 -7.88 -21.49
CA ASN A 575 4.26 -8.96 -22.49
C ASN A 575 2.84 -9.04 -23.07
N PRO A 576 2.63 -8.86 -24.39
CA PRO A 576 1.28 -8.80 -24.97
C PRO A 576 0.56 -10.15 -25.03
N GLN A 577 1.22 -11.27 -24.70
CA GLN A 577 0.56 -12.56 -24.55
C GLN A 577 0.07 -12.76 -23.10
N PRO A 578 -1.22 -13.06 -22.88
CA PRO A 578 -1.72 -13.35 -21.55
C PRO A 578 -1.14 -14.67 -21.03
N VAL A 579 -0.80 -14.71 -19.75
CA VAL A 579 -0.31 -15.92 -19.08
C VAL A 579 -1.45 -16.90 -18.86
N PHE A 580 -2.60 -16.38 -18.45
CA PHE A 580 -3.86 -17.10 -18.25
C PHE A 580 -5.03 -16.24 -18.76
N MET A 581 -6.09 -16.91 -19.21
CA MET A 581 -7.35 -16.31 -19.62
C MET A 581 -8.50 -17.16 -19.05
N ASN A 582 -9.60 -16.50 -18.70
CA ASN A 582 -10.88 -17.14 -18.44
C ASN A 582 -11.79 -16.91 -19.66
N GLU A 583 -12.51 -17.94 -20.08
CA GLU A 583 -13.26 -17.98 -21.35
C GLU A 583 -14.75 -17.62 -21.20
N ASP A 584 -15.15 -17.10 -20.03
CA ASP A 584 -16.55 -16.89 -19.63
C ASP A 584 -16.78 -15.48 -19.04
N LEU A 585 -15.88 -14.97 -18.18
CA LEU A 585 -16.02 -13.64 -17.56
C LEU A 585 -15.55 -12.50 -18.47
N GLY A 586 -16.50 -11.76 -19.07
CA GLY A 586 -16.28 -10.49 -19.78
C GLY A 586 -17.22 -9.37 -19.28
N PRO A 587 -16.80 -8.52 -18.32
CA PRO A 587 -17.62 -7.43 -17.79
C PRO A 587 -17.63 -6.17 -18.67
N ASP A 588 -18.78 -5.52 -18.75
CA ASP A 588 -19.04 -4.26 -19.46
C ASP A 588 -18.57 -3.03 -18.67
N THR A 589 -19.03 -2.89 -17.42
CA THR A 589 -18.87 -1.73 -16.53
C THR A 589 -18.23 -2.09 -15.20
N CYS A 590 -18.32 -3.36 -14.78
CA CYS A 590 -17.88 -3.80 -13.47
C CYS A 590 -16.35 -3.85 -13.35
N SER A 591 -15.82 -3.36 -12.21
CA SER A 591 -14.38 -3.45 -11.90
C SER A 591 -14.11 -4.61 -10.94
N ALA A 592 -13.37 -5.62 -11.41
CA ALA A 592 -13.01 -6.80 -10.63
C ALA A 592 -12.24 -6.45 -9.33
N VAL A 593 -12.39 -7.28 -8.29
CA VAL A 593 -11.63 -7.20 -7.03
C VAL A 593 -10.92 -8.52 -6.76
N VAL A 594 -9.66 -8.45 -6.28
CA VAL A 594 -8.87 -9.64 -5.95
C VAL A 594 -8.53 -9.67 -4.46
N HIS A 595 -8.90 -10.75 -3.79
CA HIS A 595 -8.71 -10.94 -2.35
C HIS A 595 -8.36 -12.40 -2.02
N HIS A 596 -7.24 -12.63 -1.31
CA HIS A 596 -6.70 -13.97 -0.98
C HIS A 596 -6.67 -14.96 -2.15
N ASN A 597 -6.10 -14.53 -3.29
CA ASN A 597 -5.96 -15.32 -4.53
C ASN A 597 -7.28 -15.68 -5.23
N ARG A 598 -8.36 -14.94 -4.96
CA ARG A 598 -9.64 -15.08 -5.66
C ARG A 598 -10.05 -13.76 -6.27
N LEU A 599 -10.51 -13.84 -7.50
CA LEU A 599 -11.02 -12.73 -8.30
C LEU A 599 -12.54 -12.79 -8.27
N PHE A 600 -13.18 -11.67 -7.95
CA PHE A 600 -14.63 -11.51 -7.98
C PHE A 600 -14.99 -10.38 -8.95
N CYS A 601 -15.96 -10.64 -9.82
CA CYS A 601 -16.53 -9.66 -10.76
C CYS A 601 -17.96 -10.07 -11.10
N ALA A 602 -18.81 -9.10 -11.46
CA ALA A 602 -20.11 -9.36 -12.06
C ALA A 602 -20.08 -9.06 -13.57
N ALA A 603 -20.92 -9.72 -14.35
CA ALA A 603 -21.21 -9.42 -15.75
C ALA A 603 -22.61 -9.97 -16.11
N TYR A 604 -23.47 -9.17 -16.74
CA TYR A 604 -24.76 -9.58 -17.35
C TYR A 604 -25.65 -10.52 -16.52
N GLY A 605 -25.72 -10.31 -15.20
CA GLY A 605 -26.58 -11.09 -14.28
C GLY A 605 -25.81 -12.14 -13.48
N GLU A 606 -24.54 -12.34 -13.77
CA GLU A 606 -23.73 -13.40 -13.18
C GLU A 606 -22.61 -12.83 -12.29
N LEU A 607 -22.57 -13.24 -11.01
CA LEU A 607 -21.42 -13.01 -10.13
C LEU A 607 -20.46 -14.20 -10.21
N PHE A 608 -19.20 -13.91 -10.54
CA PHE A 608 -18.13 -14.88 -10.72
C PHE A 608 -17.18 -14.93 -9.51
N CYS A 609 -16.58 -16.10 -9.29
CA CYS A 609 -15.38 -16.30 -8.47
C CYS A 609 -14.36 -17.14 -9.24
N LEU A 610 -13.19 -16.56 -9.57
CA LEU A 610 -12.10 -17.24 -10.26
C LEU A 610 -10.90 -17.48 -9.33
N ASP A 611 -10.22 -18.61 -9.50
CA ASP A 611 -9.00 -18.97 -8.76
C ASP A 611 -7.75 -18.41 -9.46
N MET A 612 -7.06 -17.47 -8.79
CA MET A 612 -5.83 -16.86 -9.33
C MET A 612 -4.65 -17.84 -9.37
N LYS A 613 -4.62 -18.85 -8.49
CA LYS A 613 -3.57 -19.88 -8.49
C LYS A 613 -3.86 -20.96 -9.52
N ASN A 614 -5.11 -21.35 -9.67
CA ASN A 614 -5.55 -22.33 -10.67
C ASN A 614 -5.91 -21.68 -12.01
N LYS A 615 -4.99 -20.88 -12.56
CA LYS A 615 -5.03 -20.34 -13.94
C LYS A 615 -6.31 -19.57 -14.33
N LEU A 616 -6.90 -18.80 -13.42
CA LEU A 616 -8.20 -18.11 -13.60
C LEU A 616 -9.40 -19.05 -13.80
N LYS A 617 -9.32 -20.31 -13.38
CA LYS A 617 -10.45 -21.26 -13.44
C LYS A 617 -11.62 -20.76 -12.59
N THR A 618 -12.82 -20.78 -13.15
CA THR A 618 -14.08 -20.53 -12.44
C THR A 618 -14.26 -21.54 -11.31
N LEU A 619 -14.35 -21.06 -10.07
CA LEU A 619 -14.70 -21.85 -8.88
C LEU A 619 -16.21 -21.94 -8.72
N TRP A 620 -16.89 -20.82 -8.95
CA TRP A 620 -18.35 -20.74 -9.07
C TRP A 620 -18.76 -19.52 -9.89
N LYS A 621 -19.97 -19.61 -10.44
CA LYS A 621 -20.73 -18.55 -11.10
C LYS A 621 -22.15 -18.62 -10.55
N GLN A 622 -22.78 -17.47 -10.32
CA GLN A 622 -24.15 -17.39 -9.81
C GLN A 622 -24.93 -16.35 -10.59
N GLU A 623 -26.00 -16.80 -11.26
CA GLU A 623 -26.98 -15.97 -11.95
C GLU A 623 -28.02 -15.42 -10.93
N GLU A 624 -28.17 -14.11 -10.85
CA GLU A 624 -29.26 -13.39 -10.17
C GLU A 624 -29.47 -12.00 -10.82
N ASP A 625 -30.73 -11.62 -11.12
CA ASP A 625 -31.09 -10.36 -11.79
C ASP A 625 -30.46 -9.09 -11.17
N ILE A 626 -30.20 -9.09 -9.86
CA ILE A 626 -29.55 -7.96 -9.16
C ILE A 626 -28.12 -7.68 -9.65
N PHE A 627 -27.47 -8.64 -10.30
CA PHE A 627 -26.13 -8.49 -10.89
C PHE A 627 -26.17 -8.15 -12.40
N TYR A 628 -27.34 -7.80 -12.97
CA TYR A 628 -27.50 -7.59 -14.41
C TYR A 628 -26.74 -6.39 -14.95
N ASP A 629 -26.97 -5.21 -14.34
CA ASP A 629 -26.29 -3.97 -14.69
C ASP A 629 -24.93 -3.86 -13.96
N HIS A 630 -24.79 -2.90 -13.05
CA HIS A 630 -23.54 -2.56 -12.41
C HIS A 630 -23.49 -3.09 -10.97
N THR A 631 -22.40 -3.79 -10.64
CA THR A 631 -22.11 -4.24 -9.28
C THR A 631 -20.77 -3.68 -8.81
N ASN A 632 -20.83 -2.78 -7.83
CA ASN A 632 -19.66 -2.33 -7.10
C ASN A 632 -19.20 -3.43 -6.13
N LEU A 633 -17.92 -3.79 -6.18
CA LEU A 633 -17.35 -4.87 -5.36
C LEU A 633 -16.24 -4.35 -4.45
N ILE A 634 -16.40 -4.58 -3.14
CA ILE A 634 -15.41 -4.30 -2.11
C ILE A 634 -15.06 -5.61 -1.38
N ALA A 635 -13.78 -5.93 -1.19
CA ALA A 635 -13.35 -7.14 -0.47
C ALA A 635 -12.40 -6.84 0.71
N GLY A 636 -12.28 -7.76 1.67
CA GLY A 636 -11.45 -7.61 2.87
C GLY A 636 -11.98 -8.43 4.05
N ASN A 637 -11.18 -8.68 5.08
CA ASN A 637 -11.57 -9.50 6.25
C ASN A 637 -12.18 -10.90 5.93
N ASN A 638 -11.88 -11.50 4.75
CA ASN A 638 -12.56 -12.69 4.22
C ASN A 638 -14.06 -12.50 3.91
N ARG A 639 -14.39 -11.31 3.44
CA ARG A 639 -15.71 -10.91 2.96
C ARG A 639 -15.61 -10.21 1.61
N LEU A 640 -16.67 -10.36 0.83
CA LEU A 640 -16.99 -9.59 -0.35
C LEU A 640 -18.29 -8.86 -0.05
N LEU A 641 -18.34 -7.56 -0.26
CA LEU A 641 -19.54 -6.75 -0.23
C LEU A 641 -19.83 -6.30 -1.66
N ALA A 642 -20.93 -6.81 -2.22
CA ALA A 642 -21.51 -6.33 -3.46
C ALA A 642 -22.52 -5.22 -3.16
N TRP A 643 -22.53 -4.20 -4.01
CA TRP A 643 -23.52 -3.13 -4.05
C TRP A 643 -24.00 -2.95 -5.49
N THR A 644 -25.27 -3.26 -5.74
CA THR A 644 -25.87 -3.37 -7.07
C THR A 644 -26.61 -2.11 -7.52
N THR A 645 -26.87 -1.97 -8.82
CA THR A 645 -27.78 -0.93 -9.36
C THR A 645 -29.12 -0.92 -8.63
N SER A 646 -29.70 -2.11 -8.34
CA SER A 646 -30.96 -2.30 -7.58
C SER A 646 -30.89 -1.88 -6.11
N CYS A 647 -29.78 -1.29 -5.65
CA CYS A 647 -29.54 -0.89 -4.27
C CYS A 647 -29.52 -2.04 -3.25
N ASP A 648 -29.08 -3.25 -3.63
CA ASP A 648 -28.88 -4.37 -2.71
C ASP A 648 -27.45 -4.42 -2.18
N LEU A 649 -27.30 -4.60 -0.85
CA LEU A 649 -26.05 -5.03 -0.24
C LEU A 649 -26.07 -6.56 -0.06
N VAL A 650 -25.20 -7.26 -0.79
CA VAL A 650 -24.96 -8.70 -0.58
C VAL A 650 -23.57 -8.89 0.02
N LEU A 651 -23.49 -9.51 1.20
CA LEU A 651 -22.23 -9.84 1.85
C LEU A 651 -21.95 -11.34 1.73
N LEU A 652 -20.79 -11.71 1.16
CA LEU A 652 -20.41 -13.09 0.85
C LEU A 652 -19.09 -13.49 1.53
N ASN A 653 -18.88 -14.79 1.69
CA ASN A 653 -17.65 -15.36 2.24
C ASN A 653 -16.62 -15.67 1.15
N THR A 654 -15.56 -14.86 1.04
CA THR A 654 -14.54 -15.04 -0.03
C THR A 654 -13.79 -16.36 0.05
N LYS A 655 -13.78 -17.06 1.19
CA LYS A 655 -13.10 -18.35 1.33
C LYS A 655 -13.86 -19.51 0.70
N SER A 656 -15.13 -19.35 0.35
CA SER A 656 -15.96 -20.45 -0.15
C SER A 656 -15.68 -20.79 -1.61
N ASN A 657 -15.62 -22.10 -1.89
CA ASN A 657 -15.63 -22.67 -3.25
C ASN A 657 -17.05 -22.81 -3.83
N LYS A 658 -18.05 -22.18 -3.19
CA LYS A 658 -19.42 -22.05 -3.68
C LYS A 658 -19.90 -20.62 -3.42
N TYR A 659 -20.97 -20.21 -4.08
CA TYR A 659 -21.72 -19.01 -3.72
C TYR A 659 -22.21 -19.14 -2.26
N ASP A 660 -21.73 -18.28 -1.37
CA ASP A 660 -21.89 -18.37 0.09
C ASP A 660 -22.24 -16.98 0.64
N VAL A 661 -23.54 -16.70 0.68
CA VAL A 661 -24.11 -15.43 1.15
C VAL A 661 -24.28 -15.45 2.65
N VAL A 662 -23.58 -14.55 3.32
CA VAL A 662 -23.52 -14.42 4.79
C VAL A 662 -24.66 -13.53 5.32
N SER A 663 -25.10 -12.56 4.51
CA SER A 663 -26.24 -11.67 4.81
C SER A 663 -26.59 -10.80 3.60
N ARG A 664 -27.86 -10.41 3.46
CA ARG A 664 -28.31 -9.35 2.54
C ARG A 664 -28.95 -8.20 3.32
N TYR A 665 -28.94 -7.00 2.73
CA TYR A 665 -29.71 -5.85 3.23
C TYR A 665 -30.06 -4.88 2.09
N HIS A 666 -31.29 -4.38 2.09
CA HIS A 666 -31.80 -3.43 1.09
C HIS A 666 -32.10 -2.08 1.79
N PRO A 667 -31.15 -1.11 1.75
CA PRO A 667 -31.21 0.14 2.54
C PRO A 667 -32.24 1.19 2.06
N PHE A 668 -32.56 1.23 0.77
CA PHE A 668 -33.54 2.17 0.23
C PHE A 668 -34.93 1.51 0.09
N LYS A 669 -35.97 2.29 -0.23
CA LYS A 669 -37.33 1.79 -0.47
C LYS A 669 -38.04 2.70 -1.47
N GLY A 670 -38.91 2.12 -2.29
CA GLY A 670 -39.60 2.80 -3.39
C GLY A 670 -39.38 2.07 -4.71
N GLU A 671 -40.05 2.50 -5.76
CA GLU A 671 -40.03 1.82 -7.07
C GLU A 671 -38.83 2.27 -7.93
N ASP A 672 -38.34 3.51 -7.78
CA ASP A 672 -37.18 4.08 -8.51
C ASP A 672 -35.84 4.05 -7.72
N VAL A 673 -35.45 2.90 -7.16
CA VAL A 673 -34.26 2.78 -6.28
C VAL A 673 -32.97 2.37 -7.01
N GLU A 674 -32.36 3.31 -7.75
CA GLU A 674 -31.14 3.05 -8.53
C GLU A 674 -29.84 3.65 -7.93
N SER A 675 -28.72 2.91 -8.04
CA SER A 675 -27.38 3.42 -7.72
C SER A 675 -26.21 2.64 -8.34
N MET A 676 -25.49 3.25 -9.30
CA MET A 676 -24.15 2.79 -9.71
C MET A 676 -23.03 3.34 -8.81
N SER A 677 -23.37 4.26 -7.88
CA SER A 677 -22.41 5.02 -7.07
C SER A 677 -21.58 4.12 -6.16
N HIS A 678 -20.26 4.07 -6.40
CA HIS A 678 -19.34 3.29 -5.59
C HIS A 678 -19.41 3.68 -4.10
N PRO A 679 -19.71 2.74 -3.18
CA PRO A 679 -19.76 3.00 -1.74
C PRO A 679 -18.43 3.49 -1.18
N ALA A 680 -18.49 4.16 -0.03
CA ALA A 680 -17.30 4.53 0.76
C ALA A 680 -17.32 3.91 2.15
N ILE A 681 -16.17 3.41 2.63
CA ILE A 681 -16.03 2.79 3.95
C ILE A 681 -14.97 3.52 4.78
N VAL A 682 -15.36 4.03 5.94
CA VAL A 682 -14.50 4.77 6.88
C VAL A 682 -14.68 4.22 8.28
N GLY A 683 -13.66 3.51 8.80
CA GLY A 683 -13.68 2.96 10.16
C GLY A 683 -14.78 1.90 10.34
N ASN A 684 -15.93 2.28 10.87
CA ASN A 684 -17.15 1.46 10.99
C ASN A 684 -18.39 2.10 10.33
N ARG A 685 -18.19 3.05 9.42
CA ARG A 685 -19.25 3.72 8.65
C ARG A 685 -19.19 3.26 7.20
N LEU A 686 -20.34 2.89 6.66
CA LEU A 686 -20.58 2.63 5.23
C LEU A 686 -21.47 3.74 4.69
N TYR A 687 -21.00 4.43 3.66
CA TYR A 687 -21.75 5.47 2.96
C TYR A 687 -22.29 4.93 1.64
N LEU A 688 -23.59 5.12 1.44
CA LEU A 688 -24.35 4.69 0.27
C LEU A 688 -25.25 5.83 -0.18
N ARG A 689 -25.56 5.89 -1.47
CA ARG A 689 -26.59 6.81 -1.99
C ARG A 689 -27.50 6.13 -2.99
N ASN A 690 -28.64 6.75 -3.24
CA ASN A 690 -29.42 6.58 -4.47
C ASN A 690 -29.61 7.96 -5.14
N ARG A 691 -30.64 8.09 -5.99
CA ARG A 691 -31.00 9.34 -6.70
C ARG A 691 -31.43 10.50 -5.78
N GLU A 692 -31.90 10.24 -4.56
CA GLU A 692 -32.47 11.26 -3.66
C GLU A 692 -31.84 11.33 -2.25
N LYS A 693 -31.23 10.25 -1.76
CA LYS A 693 -30.68 10.16 -0.40
C LYS A 693 -29.22 9.69 -0.39
N LEU A 694 -28.47 10.24 0.56
CA LEU A 694 -27.18 9.75 1.06
C LEU A 694 -27.41 9.20 2.47
N LEU A 695 -26.96 7.97 2.74
CA LEU A 695 -27.07 7.30 4.04
C LEU A 695 -25.67 7.03 4.63
N CYS A 696 -25.56 7.18 5.95
CA CYS A 696 -24.43 6.70 6.73
C CYS A 696 -24.87 5.51 7.60
N LEU A 697 -24.53 4.28 7.21
CA LEU A 697 -24.84 3.07 7.96
C LEU A 697 -23.69 2.71 8.91
N ARG A 698 -24.02 2.22 10.11
CA ARG A 698 -23.05 1.64 11.05
C ARG A 698 -22.80 0.17 10.73
N LEU A 699 -21.59 -0.16 10.31
CA LEU A 699 -21.08 -1.53 10.28
C LEU A 699 -20.77 -2.00 11.70
N GLN A 700 -21.14 -3.23 12.04
CA GLN A 700 -20.63 -3.87 13.25
C GLN A 700 -19.23 -4.42 12.97
N ALA A 701 -18.22 -3.91 13.67
CA ALA A 701 -16.87 -4.41 13.53
C ALA A 701 -16.79 -5.89 13.92
N GLY A 702 -16.18 -6.72 13.09
CA GLY A 702 -15.82 -8.08 13.48
C GLY A 702 -14.82 -8.04 14.63
N LYS A 703 -15.17 -8.64 15.77
CA LYS A 703 -14.22 -8.96 16.86
C LYS A 703 -13.15 -9.94 16.36
#